data_AF-A0A5D2QQ98-F1
#
_entry.id   AF-A0A5D2QQ98-F1
#
_cell.length_a   1.000
_cell.length_b   1.000
_cell.length_c   1.000
_cell.angle_alpha   90.00
_cell.angle_beta   90.00
_cell.angle_gamma   90.00
#
_symmetry.space_group_name_H-M   'P 1'
#
loop_
_entity.id
_entity.type
_entity.pdbx_description
1 polymer ?
#
loop_
_entity_poly.entity_id
_entity_poly.type
_entity_poly.pdbx_seq_one_letter_code
_entity_poly.pdbx_strand_id
1 'polypeptide(L)'
;MKTVPSYPLQTLSNDDCWQLLAKHAFVGTIPSLHPDLMAIGKAIVKRCDGLPLAAKTLGGLLRCNLDVAKWNKILHSNFWDLPNDILPVLKLSYYYLPSHLKRCFVYCSIFPKDYKFEKEKLIQLWMAEGLLELPNDHGDVEERGDDYFEDIRLRSFFQQSNGKKSSFVMHDLISDLAKSVAGGFFCRLEGNGDSCDIIERTRHLSNVQEVLDMRQKFQSLPKAKCLRAFLNVKSSYCHVSNVLMHDLLMKSSLRVLSLAGYGNIKELPEDIGSLKYLRNLNLSETSIRRLPNSLCTLYNLQALTLHGCSDLVELPRDIGRLINMLYLDIRGTKLTRMLEGMGKLKDIRILTDFVLGDQTGSSINELGKLKHLRGRLAISRLKNVVNARDAKDANLKDKVNLKELKLTWDEYDDIDGDSKHYREVLEQLEPNTNLKHLVIGSYKGTRFPEWVGHFSFSNMVSLEFQDCKFCISLPLLGQLSSLKSLSISGFSGVVMVGEEFDSNGEALTKPFGSLEILVFEKMAGWEEWLCRSDEAFSLLQELRIKDCPKLIKSLPKHLPSLKKLAIEDCEELECFLPRAPSICELELKKCDALQLEPLPCSLRELKIAGSNMNDSILEQMLQHCTHLDKLTILNCSDIRSLPEDSVSITLRDLCIHRCEDFDFSKIFLYTSLESMKIDKMKCGQLESFPLGSFPMLKHVEIWRCEELKFISAALEGSHHQHLTCLDSLDIRSCQNFISFQIEDGLSVTNLTRLTLWSCESLKSLPEQMHSVFPSLKVLNIIDCPKIERVPKEGLPSKLKQITIFVTDKLIESLIRKREWSLHTLPSFTYFSLSYSGVEMECFPDEHLLPSSLTSLRINDLPNLKSLEYKGFQHLTSLCDLLIRGCPKLQSMPPNMLPPSLCDLEIRDCPLLEERCEKEKGKDWANISHIPVIQIGSELMI
;
A
#
# COMPACT_ATOMS: atom_id res chain seq x y z
N MET A 1 30.71 8.72 -4.35
CA MET A 1 30.02 8.46 -3.07
C MET A 1 30.94 8.86 -1.93
N LYS A 2 30.65 10.00 -1.29
CA LYS A 2 31.03 10.31 0.10
C LYS A 2 29.81 11.01 0.70
N THR A 3 28.83 10.18 1.06
CA THR A 3 27.56 10.54 1.72
C THR A 3 27.82 10.82 3.20
N VAL A 4 27.18 11.85 3.75
CA VAL A 4 26.92 12.18 5.18
C VAL A 4 27.92 11.62 6.23
N PRO A 5 28.55 12.45 7.10
CA PRO A 5 29.43 11.93 8.16
C PRO A 5 28.68 10.89 9.00
N SER A 6 29.20 9.67 9.07
CA SER A 6 28.59 8.59 9.86
C SER A 6 28.63 8.97 11.33
N TYR A 7 27.47 8.97 11.99
CA TYR A 7 27.38 9.16 13.43
C TYR A 7 27.41 7.79 14.13
N PRO A 8 28.54 7.39 14.74
CA PRO A 8 28.60 6.14 15.49
C PRO A 8 27.77 6.28 16.77
N LEU A 9 26.72 5.46 16.91
CA LEU A 9 25.96 5.38 18.15
C LEU A 9 26.84 4.74 19.25
N GLN A 10 26.96 5.42 20.38
CA GLN A 10 27.68 4.89 21.55
C GLN A 10 26.82 3.86 22.29
N THR A 11 27.48 2.94 23.00
CA THR A 11 26.82 2.03 23.95
C THR A 11 26.27 2.81 25.15
N LEU A 12 25.26 2.25 25.81
CA LEU A 12 24.73 2.84 27.04
C LEU A 12 25.75 2.75 28.16
N SER A 13 25.76 3.75 29.03
CA SER A 13 26.47 3.65 30.31
C SER A 13 25.87 2.49 31.14
N ASN A 14 26.65 1.93 32.06
CA ASN A 14 26.14 0.89 32.98
C ASN A 14 24.96 1.39 33.82
N ASP A 15 24.91 2.68 34.14
CA ASP A 15 23.79 3.26 34.90
C ASP A 15 22.52 3.36 34.05
N ASP A 16 22.62 3.82 32.79
CA ASP A 16 21.48 3.86 31.86
C ASP A 16 20.97 2.46 31.51
N CYS A 17 21.90 1.52 31.33
CA CYS A 17 21.61 0.12 31.07
C CYS A 17 20.91 -0.54 32.27
N TRP A 18 21.32 -0.19 33.49
CA TRP A 18 20.63 -0.57 34.72
C TRP A 18 19.22 0.03 34.81
N GLN A 19 19.05 1.32 34.52
CA GLN A 19 17.73 1.94 34.51
C GLN A 19 16.80 1.22 33.52
N LEU A 20 17.30 0.87 32.33
CA LEU A 20 16.54 0.14 31.33
C LEU A 20 16.17 -1.27 31.80
N LEU A 21 17.12 -2.04 32.35
CA LEU A 21 16.83 -3.37 32.91
C LEU A 21 15.82 -3.28 34.05
N ALA A 22 16.02 -2.36 34.98
CA ALA A 22 15.17 -2.19 36.15
C ALA A 22 13.73 -1.81 35.77
N LYS A 23 13.57 -0.91 34.78
CA LYS A 23 12.26 -0.55 34.22
C LYS A 23 11.48 -1.75 33.70
N HIS A 24 12.18 -2.75 33.15
CA HIS A 24 11.55 -3.95 32.60
C HIS A 24 11.38 -5.08 33.64
N ALA A 25 12.28 -5.20 34.62
CA ALA A 25 12.27 -6.26 35.63
C ALA A 25 11.32 -5.98 36.81
N PHE A 26 11.32 -4.76 37.35
CA PHE A 26 10.62 -4.38 38.58
C PHE A 26 9.23 -3.76 38.32
N VAL A 27 8.46 -4.29 37.38
CA VAL A 27 7.12 -3.74 37.11
C VAL A 27 6.19 -3.96 38.31
N GLY A 28 5.66 -2.87 38.87
CA GLY A 28 4.79 -2.90 40.06
C GLY A 28 5.52 -2.84 41.40
N THR A 29 6.85 -2.67 41.41
CA THR A 29 7.66 -2.44 42.62
C THR A 29 8.82 -1.48 42.31
N ILE A 30 9.61 -1.10 43.30
CA ILE A 30 10.80 -0.25 43.10
C ILE A 30 12.07 -1.02 43.50
N PRO A 31 13.18 -0.89 42.74
CA PRO A 31 14.42 -1.63 43.01
C PRO A 31 14.99 -1.43 44.43
N SER A 32 14.74 -0.26 45.04
CA SER A 32 15.22 0.08 46.39
C SER A 32 14.63 -0.80 47.50
N LEU A 33 13.50 -1.46 47.26
CA LEU A 33 12.90 -2.42 48.20
C LEU A 33 13.59 -3.79 48.17
N HIS A 34 14.47 -4.04 47.20
CA HIS A 34 15.14 -5.33 46.99
C HIS A 34 16.65 -5.14 46.75
N PRO A 35 17.42 -4.76 47.79
CA PRO A 35 18.85 -4.43 47.65
C PRO A 35 19.70 -5.59 47.12
N ASP A 36 19.39 -6.85 47.48
CA ASP A 36 20.10 -8.03 46.99
C ASP A 36 19.92 -8.23 45.48
N LEU A 37 18.68 -8.07 44.99
CA LEU A 37 18.37 -8.15 43.55
C LEU A 37 18.99 -6.99 42.79
N MET A 38 19.08 -5.80 43.40
CA MET A 38 19.75 -4.64 42.82
C MET A 38 21.25 -4.90 42.63
N ALA A 39 21.92 -5.52 43.61
CA ALA A 39 23.33 -5.88 43.50
C ALA A 39 23.57 -6.90 42.38
N ILE A 40 22.76 -7.97 42.33
CA ILE A 40 22.86 -9.01 41.29
C ILE A 40 22.52 -8.42 39.91
N GLY A 41 21.49 -7.58 39.84
CA GLY A 41 21.07 -6.92 38.62
C GLY A 41 22.12 -5.99 38.02
N LYS A 42 22.81 -5.20 38.85
CA LYS A 42 23.97 -4.42 38.40
C LYS A 42 25.12 -5.31 37.90
N ALA A 43 25.32 -6.50 38.48
CA ALA A 43 26.29 -7.46 37.98
C ALA A 43 25.88 -8.07 36.63
N ILE A 44 24.58 -8.32 36.41
CA ILE A 44 24.03 -8.76 35.11
C ILE A 44 24.24 -7.67 34.06
N VAL A 45 23.96 -6.40 34.39
CA VAL A 45 24.13 -5.26 33.47
C VAL A 45 25.57 -5.12 32.98
N LYS A 46 26.56 -5.38 33.84
CA LYS A 46 27.97 -5.38 33.43
C LYS A 46 28.30 -6.43 32.37
N ARG A 47 27.50 -7.50 32.24
CA ARG A 47 27.64 -8.51 31.18
C ARG A 47 26.83 -8.18 29.91
N CYS A 48 26.02 -7.12 29.93
CA CYS A 48 25.28 -6.66 28.76
C CYS A 48 26.09 -5.71 27.87
N ASP A 49 27.29 -5.30 28.28
CA ASP A 49 28.20 -4.39 27.56
C ASP A 49 27.52 -3.12 27.01
N GLY A 50 26.56 -2.57 27.77
CA GLY A 50 25.84 -1.35 27.39
C GLY A 50 24.88 -1.52 26.20
N LEU A 51 24.54 -2.75 25.80
CA LEU A 51 23.66 -3.02 24.68
C LEU A 51 22.18 -2.96 25.11
N PRO A 52 21.37 -2.02 24.56
CA PRO A 52 19.99 -1.81 25.02
C PRO A 52 19.10 -3.05 24.89
N LEU A 53 19.24 -3.80 23.78
CA LEU A 53 18.43 -4.99 23.52
C LEU A 53 18.70 -6.09 24.55
N ALA A 54 19.97 -6.29 24.92
CA ALA A 54 20.36 -7.28 25.94
C ALA A 54 19.73 -6.96 27.29
N ALA A 55 19.84 -5.70 27.74
CA ALA A 55 19.23 -5.25 28.99
C ALA A 55 17.70 -5.37 28.98
N LYS A 56 17.05 -5.02 27.87
CA LYS A 56 15.59 -5.10 27.72
C LYS A 56 15.11 -6.55 27.76
N THR A 57 15.77 -7.45 27.04
CA THR A 57 15.42 -8.88 26.97
C THR A 57 15.64 -9.58 28.32
N LEU A 58 16.72 -9.26 29.05
CA LEU A 58 16.95 -9.80 30.40
C LEU A 58 16.01 -9.21 31.44
N GLY A 59 15.74 -7.90 31.36
CA GLY A 59 14.73 -7.27 32.20
C GLY A 59 13.35 -7.92 31.98
N GLY A 60 13.00 -8.24 30.74
CA GLY A 60 11.80 -9.00 30.40
C GLY A 60 11.79 -10.44 30.93
N LEU A 61 12.94 -11.13 30.93
CA LEU A 61 13.09 -12.47 31.53
C LEU A 61 12.91 -12.43 33.06
N LEU A 62 13.42 -11.39 33.70
CA LEU A 62 13.39 -11.21 35.17
C LEU A 62 12.12 -10.50 35.65
N ARG A 63 11.19 -10.20 34.74
CA ARG A 63 9.97 -9.45 35.02
C ARG A 63 9.16 -10.08 36.16
N CYS A 64 8.84 -9.27 37.16
CA CYS A 64 8.07 -9.64 38.35
C CYS A 64 8.66 -10.82 39.16
N ASN A 65 9.94 -11.16 38.96
CA ASN A 65 10.58 -12.27 39.65
C ASN A 65 11.47 -11.74 40.77
N LEU A 66 11.03 -11.95 42.02
CA LEU A 66 11.74 -11.48 43.23
C LEU A 66 12.62 -12.56 43.88
N ASP A 67 12.81 -13.71 43.22
CA ASP A 67 13.60 -14.82 43.74
C ASP A 67 15.10 -14.62 43.46
N VAL A 68 15.87 -14.34 44.51
CA VAL A 68 17.32 -14.11 44.48
C VAL A 68 18.07 -15.29 43.84
N ALA A 69 17.65 -16.53 44.08
CA ALA A 69 18.31 -17.72 43.55
C ALA A 69 18.19 -17.79 42.02
N LYS A 70 17.04 -17.37 41.46
CA LYS A 70 16.84 -17.32 40.00
C LYS A 70 17.70 -16.25 39.32
N TRP A 71 17.86 -15.09 39.95
CA TRP A 71 18.75 -14.04 39.44
C TRP A 71 20.21 -14.50 39.42
N ASN A 72 20.68 -15.13 40.51
CA ASN A 72 22.03 -15.70 40.56
C ASN A 72 22.25 -16.80 39.51
N LYS A 73 21.25 -17.66 39.29
CA LYS A 73 21.32 -18.69 38.25
C LYS A 73 21.48 -18.12 36.84
N ILE A 74 20.87 -16.96 36.57
CA ILE A 74 21.02 -16.23 35.29
C ILE A 74 22.40 -15.58 35.20
N LEU A 75 22.86 -14.93 36.26
CA LEU A 75 24.19 -14.29 36.31
C LEU A 75 25.34 -15.30 36.07
N HIS A 76 25.25 -16.49 36.66
CA HIS A 76 26.27 -17.54 36.55
C HIS A 76 26.02 -18.55 35.43
N SER A 77 25.24 -18.18 34.41
CA SER A 77 24.89 -19.11 33.35
C SER A 77 26.03 -19.34 32.34
N ASN A 78 26.26 -20.60 31.96
CA ASN A 78 27.29 -20.97 30.96
C ASN A 78 27.01 -20.39 29.56
N PHE A 79 25.83 -19.83 29.31
CA PHE A 79 25.52 -19.19 28.03
C PHE A 79 26.35 -17.94 27.78
N TRP A 80 26.82 -17.24 28.83
CA TRP A 80 27.64 -16.03 28.71
C TRP A 80 28.98 -16.25 28.01
N ASP A 81 29.49 -17.48 28.03
CA ASP A 81 30.84 -17.80 27.51
C ASP A 81 30.82 -18.26 26.03
N LEU A 82 29.69 -18.11 25.34
CA LEU A 82 29.53 -18.46 23.92
C LEU A 82 30.06 -17.34 23.00
N PRO A 83 30.81 -17.66 21.93
CA PRO A 83 31.29 -16.66 20.99
C PRO A 83 30.14 -16.01 20.21
N ASN A 84 30.22 -14.68 20.02
CA ASN A 84 29.28 -13.69 19.45
C ASN A 84 28.55 -12.83 20.51
N ASP A 85 28.71 -11.51 20.48
CA ASP A 85 28.47 -10.66 21.65
C ASP A 85 26.99 -10.41 22.06
N ILE A 86 25.99 -10.71 21.21
CA ILE A 86 24.54 -10.52 21.57
C ILE A 86 23.73 -11.82 21.60
N LEU A 87 24.08 -12.81 20.77
CA LEU A 87 23.35 -14.08 20.68
C LEU A 87 23.23 -14.85 22.02
N PRO A 88 24.25 -14.86 22.91
CA PRO A 88 24.22 -15.49 24.23
C PRO A 88 23.04 -15.05 25.09
N VAL A 89 22.81 -13.74 25.18
CA VAL A 89 21.75 -13.15 26.01
C VAL A 89 20.38 -13.51 25.47
N LEU A 90 20.22 -13.43 24.15
CA LEU A 90 18.97 -13.78 23.49
C LEU A 90 18.67 -15.29 23.62
N LYS A 91 19.70 -16.15 23.46
CA LYS A 91 19.61 -17.59 23.72
C LYS A 91 19.24 -17.92 25.16
N LEU A 92 19.81 -17.19 26.13
CA LEU A 92 19.50 -17.34 27.55
C LEU A 92 18.03 -17.04 27.83
N SER A 93 17.50 -15.93 27.28
CA SER A 93 16.09 -15.57 27.44
C SER A 93 15.14 -16.59 26.81
N TYR A 94 15.50 -17.11 25.63
CA TYR A 94 14.78 -18.22 25.01
C TYR A 94 14.86 -19.50 25.83
N TYR A 95 16.03 -19.85 26.40
CA TYR A 95 16.21 -21.06 27.20
C TYR A 95 15.26 -21.10 28.41
N TYR A 96 15.03 -19.96 29.05
CA TYR A 96 14.11 -19.82 30.18
C TYR A 96 12.66 -19.47 29.78
N LEU A 97 12.33 -19.58 28.50
CA LEU A 97 10.94 -19.47 28.03
C LEU A 97 10.19 -20.80 28.30
N PRO A 98 8.94 -20.76 28.79
CA PRO A 98 8.09 -21.95 28.91
C PRO A 98 8.00 -22.73 27.59
N SER A 99 7.82 -24.05 27.67
CA SER A 99 7.83 -24.94 26.50
C SER A 99 6.77 -24.58 25.45
N HIS A 100 5.56 -24.19 25.88
CA HIS A 100 4.49 -23.76 24.97
C HIS A 100 4.82 -22.45 24.24
N LEU A 101 5.39 -21.46 24.94
CA LEU A 101 5.82 -20.20 24.33
C LEU A 101 7.02 -20.38 23.40
N LYS A 102 7.94 -21.31 23.70
CA LYS A 102 9.06 -21.66 22.80
C LYS A 102 8.55 -22.11 21.43
N ARG A 103 7.52 -22.95 21.39
CA ARG A 103 6.93 -23.42 20.12
C ARG A 103 6.31 -22.27 19.32
N CYS A 104 5.59 -21.37 19.99
CA CYS A 104 4.98 -20.19 19.37
C CYS A 104 6.04 -19.21 18.84
N PHE A 105 7.10 -18.96 19.61
CA PHE A 105 8.21 -18.12 19.20
C PHE A 105 8.99 -18.70 18.01
N VAL A 106 9.34 -19.99 18.06
CA VAL A 106 10.06 -20.65 16.96
C VAL A 106 9.22 -20.66 15.68
N TYR A 107 7.90 -20.79 15.80
CA TYR A 107 7.00 -20.69 14.65
C TYR A 107 7.16 -19.38 13.87
N CYS A 108 7.41 -18.26 14.57
CA CYS A 108 7.63 -16.97 13.93
C CYS A 108 8.92 -16.89 13.07
N SER A 109 9.79 -17.90 13.08
CA SER A 109 10.96 -17.98 12.17
C SER A 109 10.58 -18.00 10.69
N ILE A 110 9.33 -18.35 10.37
CA ILE A 110 8.79 -18.32 9.01
C ILE A 110 8.67 -16.90 8.45
N PHE A 111 8.61 -15.86 9.30
CA PHE A 111 8.52 -14.49 8.81
C PHE A 111 9.91 -13.96 8.39
N PRO A 112 9.99 -13.16 7.31
CA PRO A 112 11.23 -12.48 6.94
C PRO A 112 11.61 -11.42 7.98
N LYS A 113 12.85 -10.93 7.88
CA LYS A 113 13.34 -9.80 8.68
C LYS A 113 12.49 -8.55 8.40
N ASP A 114 12.31 -7.72 9.43
CA ASP A 114 11.44 -6.53 9.44
C ASP A 114 9.97 -6.77 9.06
N TYR A 115 9.50 -8.03 9.02
CA TYR A 115 8.12 -8.32 8.66
C TYR A 115 7.15 -7.79 9.73
N LYS A 116 6.21 -6.96 9.28
CA LYS A 116 5.11 -6.45 10.09
C LYS A 116 3.96 -7.45 10.06
N PHE A 117 3.63 -8.02 11.21
CA PHE A 117 2.51 -8.94 11.35
C PHE A 117 1.44 -8.36 12.30
N GLU A 118 0.20 -8.79 12.10
CA GLU A 118 -0.94 -8.47 12.96
C GLU A 118 -1.08 -9.54 14.04
N LYS A 119 -1.37 -9.11 15.28
CA LYS A 119 -1.51 -10.00 16.45
C LYS A 119 -2.53 -11.11 16.20
N GLU A 120 -3.70 -10.74 15.70
CA GLU A 120 -4.84 -11.64 15.50
C GLU A 120 -4.53 -12.71 14.46
N LYS A 121 -3.87 -12.33 13.35
CA LYS A 121 -3.43 -13.28 12.31
C LYS A 121 -2.41 -14.28 12.83
N LEU A 122 -1.47 -13.83 13.68
CA LEU A 122 -0.48 -14.74 14.28
C LEU A 122 -1.14 -15.76 15.23
N ILE A 123 -2.09 -15.30 16.04
CA ILE A 123 -2.84 -16.18 16.95
C ILE A 123 -3.64 -17.23 16.14
N GLN A 124 -4.28 -16.84 15.03
CA GLN A 124 -4.95 -17.78 14.13
C GLN A 124 -4.01 -18.87 13.58
N LEU A 125 -2.77 -18.52 13.24
CA LEU A 125 -1.77 -19.49 12.79
C LEU A 125 -1.37 -20.45 13.92
N TRP A 126 -1.19 -19.94 15.14
CA TRP A 126 -0.90 -20.79 16.31
C TRP A 126 -2.05 -21.74 16.65
N MET A 127 -3.30 -21.29 16.50
CA MET A 127 -4.50 -22.13 16.63
C MET A 127 -4.55 -23.22 15.56
N ALA A 128 -4.35 -22.86 14.30
CA ALA A 128 -4.38 -23.79 13.17
C ALA A 128 -3.30 -24.88 13.31
N GLU A 129 -2.11 -24.52 13.77
CA GLU A 129 -1.02 -25.47 14.03
C GLU A 129 -1.19 -26.27 15.33
N GLY A 130 -2.11 -25.89 16.22
CA GLY A 130 -2.29 -26.53 17.51
C GLY A 130 -1.09 -26.30 18.44
N LEU A 131 -0.59 -25.07 18.48
CA LEU A 131 0.48 -24.65 19.38
C LEU A 131 -0.05 -24.20 20.75
N LEU A 132 -1.33 -23.83 20.81
CA LEU A 132 -2.00 -23.39 22.03
C LEU A 132 -2.56 -24.61 22.77
N GLU A 133 -2.26 -24.73 24.06
CA GLU A 133 -2.80 -25.79 24.91
C GLU A 133 -4.32 -25.61 25.07
N LEU A 134 -5.09 -26.69 25.16
CA LEU A 134 -6.54 -26.60 25.40
C LEU A 134 -6.81 -26.25 26.87
N PRO A 135 -7.73 -25.31 27.20
CA PRO A 135 -8.06 -25.04 28.59
C PRO A 135 -8.76 -26.24 29.23
N ASN A 136 -8.39 -26.57 30.47
CA ASN A 136 -9.05 -27.63 31.22
C ASN A 136 -10.52 -27.30 31.55
N ASP A 137 -10.88 -26.01 31.59
CA ASP A 137 -12.23 -25.49 31.89
C ASP A 137 -12.81 -24.70 30.71
N HIS A 138 -13.13 -25.34 29.57
CA HIS A 138 -13.91 -24.76 28.47
C HIS A 138 -13.50 -23.34 27.96
N GLY A 139 -12.32 -22.84 28.31
CA GLY A 139 -11.89 -21.47 28.05
C GLY A 139 -11.63 -21.20 26.57
N ASP A 140 -11.55 -19.92 26.21
CA ASP A 140 -11.29 -19.53 24.84
C ASP A 140 -9.80 -19.79 24.47
N VAL A 141 -9.58 -20.67 23.49
CA VAL A 141 -8.23 -20.97 22.94
C VAL A 141 -7.54 -19.70 22.42
N GLU A 142 -8.31 -18.72 21.96
CA GLU A 142 -7.78 -17.45 21.47
C GLU A 142 -7.37 -16.48 22.59
N GLU A 143 -8.11 -16.43 23.71
CA GLU A 143 -7.69 -15.69 24.89
C GLU A 143 -6.33 -16.22 25.38
N ARG A 144 -6.14 -17.54 25.37
CA ARG A 144 -4.82 -18.12 25.63
C ARG A 144 -3.77 -17.73 24.61
N GLY A 145 -4.16 -17.62 23.33
CA GLY A 145 -3.29 -17.08 22.29
C GLY A 145 -2.88 -15.65 22.57
N ASP A 146 -3.80 -14.83 23.10
CA ASP A 146 -3.56 -13.47 23.55
C ASP A 146 -2.55 -13.44 24.70
N ASP A 147 -2.76 -14.24 25.75
CA ASP A 147 -1.85 -14.39 26.89
C ASP A 147 -0.45 -14.79 26.42
N TYR A 148 -0.35 -15.78 25.53
CA TYR A 148 0.93 -16.24 24.99
C TYR A 148 1.63 -15.16 24.17
N PHE A 149 0.86 -14.40 23.38
CA PHE A 149 1.40 -13.28 22.61
C PHE A 149 1.94 -12.19 23.54
N GLU A 150 1.17 -11.82 24.56
CA GLU A 150 1.55 -10.82 25.54
C GLU A 150 2.79 -11.25 26.33
N ASP A 151 2.89 -12.51 26.76
CA ASP A 151 4.08 -13.00 27.46
C ASP A 151 5.35 -12.91 26.61
N ILE A 152 5.26 -13.28 25.32
CA ILE A 152 6.39 -13.17 24.37
C ILE A 152 6.74 -11.68 24.14
N ARG A 153 5.72 -10.81 24.00
CA ARG A 153 5.89 -9.36 23.85
C ARG A 153 6.53 -8.72 25.09
N LEU A 154 6.10 -9.10 26.29
CA LEU A 154 6.64 -8.61 27.57
C LEU A 154 8.10 -9.02 27.78
N ARG A 155 8.51 -10.16 27.22
CA ARG A 155 9.92 -10.57 27.13
C ARG A 155 10.71 -9.86 26.02
N SER A 156 10.09 -8.89 25.36
CA SER A 156 10.68 -8.05 24.30
C SER A 156 11.10 -8.80 23.03
N PHE A 157 10.52 -9.98 22.80
CA PHE A 157 10.69 -10.71 21.53
C PHE A 157 9.89 -10.09 20.39
N PHE A 158 8.76 -9.46 20.71
CA PHE A 158 7.96 -8.67 19.77
C PHE A 158 8.00 -7.19 20.16
N GLN A 159 8.06 -6.35 19.14
CA GLN A 159 8.06 -4.89 19.28
C GLN A 159 6.86 -4.33 18.54
N GLN A 160 6.16 -3.37 19.15
CA GLN A 160 5.07 -2.68 18.49
C GLN A 160 5.65 -1.77 17.40
N SER A 161 5.09 -1.83 16.19
CA SER A 161 5.55 -1.03 15.07
C SER A 161 5.09 0.43 15.22
N ASN A 162 5.90 1.36 14.71
CA ASN A 162 5.52 2.77 14.63
C ASN A 162 4.45 2.93 13.53
N GLY A 163 3.19 3.12 13.92
CA GLY A 163 2.07 3.30 13.00
C GLY A 163 0.76 2.74 13.54
N LYS A 164 0.49 1.45 13.30
CA LYS A 164 -0.74 0.78 13.74
C LYS A 164 -0.55 0.09 15.10
N LYS A 165 -1.42 0.39 16.07
CA LYS A 165 -1.39 -0.23 17.41
C LYS A 165 -1.43 -1.77 17.38
N SER A 166 -2.04 -2.38 16.36
CA SER A 166 -2.17 -3.84 16.21
C SER A 166 -1.03 -4.50 15.44
N SER A 167 -0.05 -3.75 14.93
CA SER A 167 1.04 -4.29 14.11
C SER A 167 2.36 -4.36 14.87
N PHE A 168 3.02 -5.52 14.78
CA PHE A 168 4.22 -5.86 15.51
C PHE A 168 5.34 -6.35 14.58
N VAL A 169 6.59 -6.22 15.03
CA VAL A 169 7.80 -6.65 14.32
C VAL A 169 8.69 -7.43 15.29
N MET A 170 9.41 -8.41 14.76
CA MET A 170 10.50 -9.08 15.46
C MET A 170 11.83 -8.46 15.05
N HIS A 171 12.63 -8.03 16.03
CA HIS A 171 13.96 -7.47 15.76
C HIS A 171 14.86 -8.48 15.06
N ASP A 172 15.72 -8.05 14.14
CA ASP A 172 16.55 -8.94 13.30
C ASP A 172 17.34 -9.99 14.07
N LEU A 173 18.04 -9.61 15.13
CA LEU A 173 18.77 -10.55 16.00
C LEU A 173 17.87 -11.59 16.69
N ILE A 174 16.61 -11.24 16.94
CA ILE A 174 15.60 -12.15 17.49
C ILE A 174 15.06 -13.08 16.40
N SER A 175 14.91 -12.57 15.17
CA SER A 175 14.59 -13.38 13.99
C SER A 175 15.70 -14.40 13.70
N ASP A 176 16.96 -13.99 13.79
CA ASP A 176 18.13 -14.87 13.66
C ASP A 176 18.17 -15.93 14.76
N LEU A 177 17.82 -15.56 16.00
CA LEU A 177 17.65 -16.54 17.07
C LEU A 177 16.55 -17.55 16.74
N ALA A 178 15.36 -17.09 16.34
CA ALA A 178 14.24 -17.97 15.98
C ALA A 178 14.66 -18.95 14.88
N LYS A 179 15.32 -18.46 13.83
CA LYS A 179 15.86 -19.28 12.72
C LYS A 179 16.91 -20.30 13.21
N SER A 180 17.82 -19.89 14.09
CA SER A 180 18.85 -20.77 14.64
C SER A 180 18.28 -21.93 15.47
N VAL A 181 17.16 -21.71 16.14
CA VAL A 181 16.50 -22.72 16.99
C VAL A 181 15.50 -23.57 16.21
N ALA A 182 14.92 -23.03 15.16
CA ALA A 182 13.95 -23.72 14.30
C ALA A 182 14.53 -24.98 13.63
N GLY A 183 15.83 -24.96 13.31
CA GLY A 183 16.53 -26.07 12.66
C GLY A 183 15.86 -26.49 11.36
N GLY A 184 15.99 -27.77 10.98
CA GLY A 184 15.45 -28.28 9.72
C GLY A 184 13.93 -28.54 9.69
N PHE A 185 13.17 -28.07 10.68
CA PHE A 185 11.70 -28.17 10.68
C PHE A 185 11.02 -26.98 9.99
N PHE A 186 11.75 -25.88 9.82
CA PHE A 186 11.28 -24.65 9.23
C PHE A 186 12.19 -24.29 8.05
N CYS A 187 11.59 -23.87 6.95
CA CYS A 187 12.33 -23.30 5.82
C CYS A 187 11.63 -22.04 5.34
N ARG A 188 12.44 -21.09 4.88
CA ARG A 188 11.99 -19.82 4.32
C ARG A 188 12.65 -19.66 2.97
N LEU A 189 11.83 -19.51 1.94
CA LEU A 189 12.27 -19.35 0.55
C LEU A 189 12.43 -17.85 0.26
N GLU A 190 13.67 -17.43 -0.01
CA GLU A 190 14.09 -16.05 -0.29
C GLU A 190 15.09 -16.08 -1.46
N GLY A 191 14.93 -15.22 -2.47
CA GLY A 191 15.78 -15.14 -3.66
C GLY A 191 15.61 -16.31 -4.64
N ASN A 192 16.56 -16.48 -5.57
CA ASN A 192 16.59 -17.51 -6.62
C ASN A 192 16.73 -18.98 -6.12
N GLY A 193 16.37 -19.29 -4.87
CA GLY A 193 16.32 -20.66 -4.35
C GLY A 193 17.62 -21.22 -3.77
N ASP A 194 18.74 -20.50 -3.86
CA ASP A 194 20.06 -21.01 -3.44
C ASP A 194 20.32 -21.02 -1.91
N SER A 195 19.38 -20.54 -1.08
CA SER A 195 19.65 -20.30 0.35
C SER A 195 18.97 -21.22 1.37
N CYS A 196 18.10 -22.17 0.98
CA CYS A 196 17.40 -23.04 1.95
C CYS A 196 17.24 -24.50 1.49
N ASP A 197 17.77 -25.43 2.29
CA ASP A 197 17.62 -26.87 2.07
C ASP A 197 16.26 -27.37 2.59
N ILE A 198 15.28 -27.56 1.70
CA ILE A 198 14.06 -28.31 2.02
C ILE A 198 14.41 -29.80 2.19
N ILE A 199 14.23 -30.31 3.41
CA ILE A 199 14.46 -31.71 3.77
C ILE A 199 13.15 -32.44 4.12
N GLU A 200 13.19 -33.78 4.22
CA GLU A 200 11.98 -34.59 4.44
C GLU A 200 11.19 -34.22 5.72
N ARG A 201 11.88 -33.85 6.79
CA ARG A 201 11.29 -33.47 8.08
C ARG A 201 10.76 -32.03 8.15
N THR A 202 10.86 -31.25 7.06
CA THR A 202 10.34 -29.88 7.01
C THR A 202 8.84 -29.88 7.25
N ARG A 203 8.38 -29.10 8.23
CA ARG A 203 6.95 -29.01 8.63
C ARG A 203 6.33 -27.66 8.31
N HIS A 204 7.12 -26.59 8.31
CA HIS A 204 6.62 -25.24 8.07
C HIS A 204 7.48 -24.57 7.01
N LEU A 205 6.84 -24.14 5.94
CA LEU A 205 7.48 -23.47 4.83
C LEU A 205 6.83 -22.11 4.65
N SER A 206 7.65 -21.08 4.50
CA SER A 206 7.19 -19.78 4.03
C SER A 206 7.89 -19.38 2.74
N ASN A 207 7.14 -18.74 1.87
CA ASN A 207 7.61 -18.11 0.66
C ASN A 207 7.58 -16.60 0.86
N VAL A 208 8.71 -15.93 0.64
CA VAL A 208 8.76 -14.47 0.57
C VAL A 208 8.56 -14.09 -0.89
N GLN A 209 7.41 -13.48 -1.22
CA GLN A 209 7.08 -13.15 -2.61
C GLN A 209 8.13 -12.22 -3.22
N GLU A 210 8.48 -12.53 -4.46
CA GLU A 210 9.24 -11.67 -5.36
C GLU A 210 8.32 -11.17 -6.48
N VAL A 211 8.86 -10.37 -7.42
CA VAL A 211 8.07 -9.89 -8.57
C VAL A 211 7.55 -11.07 -9.40
N LEU A 212 8.31 -12.17 -9.44
CA LEU A 212 7.95 -13.45 -10.05
C LEU A 212 8.49 -14.59 -9.18
N ASP A 213 7.62 -15.47 -8.68
CA ASP A 213 8.03 -16.66 -7.92
C ASP A 213 8.23 -17.84 -8.89
N MET A 214 9.45 -17.95 -9.42
CA MET A 214 9.86 -18.96 -10.40
C MET A 214 9.75 -20.40 -9.87
N ARG A 215 9.52 -21.38 -10.77
CA ARG A 215 9.47 -22.81 -10.43
C ARG A 215 10.72 -23.30 -9.68
N GLN A 216 11.90 -22.77 -10.02
CA GLN A 216 13.19 -23.10 -9.38
C GLN A 216 13.14 -22.96 -7.85
N LYS A 217 12.43 -21.94 -7.37
CA LYS A 217 12.21 -21.68 -5.93
C LYS A 217 11.49 -22.83 -5.21
N PHE A 218 10.64 -23.57 -5.92
CA PHE A 218 9.82 -24.64 -5.36
C PHE A 218 10.26 -26.05 -5.78
N GLN A 219 11.34 -26.23 -6.55
CA GLN A 219 11.80 -27.54 -7.03
C GLN A 219 12.06 -28.57 -5.90
N SER A 220 12.40 -28.09 -4.71
CA SER A 220 12.66 -28.93 -3.55
C SER A 220 11.41 -29.20 -2.69
N LEU A 221 10.26 -28.59 -2.99
CA LEU A 221 8.99 -28.76 -2.26
C LEU A 221 8.48 -30.22 -2.23
N PRO A 222 8.61 -31.03 -3.30
CA PRO A 222 8.25 -32.45 -3.25
C PRO A 222 8.95 -33.22 -2.12
N LYS A 223 10.17 -32.83 -1.73
CA LYS A 223 10.94 -33.47 -0.64
C LYS A 223 10.25 -33.32 0.73
N ALA A 224 9.53 -32.23 0.98
CA ALA A 224 8.83 -31.99 2.26
C ALA A 224 7.59 -32.89 2.40
N LYS A 225 7.78 -34.13 2.85
CA LYS A 225 6.68 -35.10 3.03
C LYS A 225 5.81 -34.80 4.25
N CYS A 226 6.36 -34.13 5.26
CA CYS A 226 5.67 -33.83 6.52
C CYS A 226 5.13 -32.39 6.61
N LEU A 227 4.88 -31.73 5.47
CA LEU A 227 4.49 -30.32 5.43
C LEU A 227 3.13 -30.10 6.10
N ARG A 228 3.08 -29.15 7.04
CA ARG A 228 1.89 -28.74 7.81
C ARG A 228 1.48 -27.30 7.52
N ALA A 229 2.45 -26.41 7.30
CA ALA A 229 2.18 -25.03 6.94
C ALA A 229 2.90 -24.66 5.64
N PHE A 230 2.15 -24.07 4.70
CA PHE A 230 2.70 -23.27 3.62
C PHE A 230 2.14 -21.84 3.74
N LEU A 231 3.03 -20.86 3.94
CA LEU A 231 2.66 -19.45 4.04
C LEU A 231 3.26 -18.65 2.89
N ASN A 232 2.46 -17.75 2.32
CA ASN A 232 2.97 -16.72 1.43
C ASN A 232 3.09 -15.40 2.19
N VAL A 233 4.26 -14.77 2.12
CA VAL A 233 4.62 -13.62 2.95
C VAL A 233 5.12 -12.49 2.05
N LYS A 234 4.57 -11.28 2.26
CA LYS A 234 4.59 -10.12 1.35
C LYS A 234 3.59 -10.28 0.20
N SER A 235 2.91 -9.18 -0.13
CA SER A 235 1.96 -9.09 -1.26
C SER A 235 2.48 -8.02 -2.22
N SER A 236 3.20 -8.45 -3.23
CA SER A 236 3.29 -7.72 -4.50
C SER A 236 2.62 -8.60 -5.53
N TYR A 237 1.78 -8.04 -6.41
CA TYR A 237 1.11 -8.81 -7.46
C TYR A 237 2.11 -9.74 -8.16
N CYS A 238 2.03 -11.04 -7.85
CA CYS A 238 2.99 -12.05 -8.27
C CYS A 238 2.24 -13.13 -9.06
N HIS A 239 2.97 -13.77 -9.97
CA HIS A 239 2.49 -14.96 -10.67
C HIS A 239 3.14 -16.20 -10.08
N VAL A 240 2.38 -17.29 -10.01
CA VAL A 240 2.88 -18.58 -9.52
C VAL A 240 2.56 -19.71 -10.47
N SER A 241 3.45 -20.70 -10.51
CA SER A 241 3.20 -21.90 -11.30
C SER A 241 2.04 -22.74 -10.76
N ASN A 242 1.22 -23.32 -11.64
CA ASN A 242 0.23 -24.34 -11.30
C ASN A 242 0.86 -25.60 -10.68
N VAL A 243 2.15 -25.86 -10.95
CA VAL A 243 2.92 -26.95 -10.32
C VAL A 243 2.95 -26.80 -8.80
N LEU A 244 3.08 -25.56 -8.29
CA LEU A 244 3.02 -25.31 -6.85
C LEU A 244 1.68 -25.79 -6.26
N MET A 245 0.56 -25.50 -6.93
CA MET A 245 -0.76 -25.93 -6.45
C MET A 245 -0.87 -27.45 -6.41
N HIS A 246 -0.45 -28.14 -7.48
CA HIS A 246 -0.46 -29.61 -7.50
C HIS A 246 0.41 -30.19 -6.36
N ASP A 247 1.64 -29.71 -6.20
CA ASP A 247 2.55 -30.19 -5.16
C ASP A 247 2.03 -29.97 -3.75
N LEU A 248 1.37 -28.83 -3.50
CA LEU A 248 0.75 -28.51 -2.22
C LEU A 248 -0.50 -29.36 -1.95
N LEU A 249 -1.34 -29.60 -2.96
CA LEU A 249 -2.53 -30.44 -2.83
C LEU A 249 -2.19 -31.90 -2.51
N MET A 250 -1.01 -32.37 -2.91
CA MET A 250 -0.50 -33.70 -2.54
C MET A 250 -0.01 -33.81 -1.09
N LYS A 251 0.07 -32.70 -0.33
CA LYS A 251 0.52 -32.69 1.07
C LYS A 251 -0.65 -32.89 2.03
N SER A 252 -1.08 -34.13 2.19
CA SER A 252 -2.24 -34.49 3.03
C SER A 252 -2.14 -34.05 4.50
N SER A 253 -0.94 -33.78 5.03
CA SER A 253 -0.74 -33.29 6.41
C SER A 253 -0.88 -31.78 6.60
N LEU A 254 -1.24 -31.02 5.56
CA LEU A 254 -1.41 -29.57 5.64
C LEU A 254 -2.51 -29.16 6.61
N ARG A 255 -2.21 -28.15 7.42
CA ARG A 255 -3.07 -27.45 8.37
C ARG A 255 -3.25 -25.99 8.00
N VAL A 256 -2.21 -25.37 7.45
CA VAL A 256 -2.21 -23.98 7.00
C VAL A 256 -1.76 -23.92 5.55
N LEU A 257 -2.61 -23.33 4.69
CA LEU A 257 -2.30 -23.09 3.29
C LEU A 257 -2.62 -21.64 2.95
N SER A 258 -1.61 -20.87 2.59
CA SER A 258 -1.78 -19.51 2.08
C SER A 258 -1.23 -19.40 0.66
N LEU A 259 -2.10 -19.02 -0.27
CA LEU A 259 -1.81 -18.69 -1.65
C LEU A 259 -2.07 -17.20 -1.93
N ALA A 260 -2.04 -16.38 -0.86
CA ALA A 260 -2.35 -14.97 -0.93
C ALA A 260 -1.43 -14.22 -1.90
N GLY A 261 -1.98 -13.22 -2.60
CA GLY A 261 -1.26 -12.32 -3.52
C GLY A 261 -0.92 -12.91 -4.90
N TYR A 262 -1.28 -14.17 -5.17
CA TYR A 262 -1.09 -14.77 -6.50
C TYR A 262 -2.27 -14.43 -7.43
N GLY A 263 -2.11 -13.34 -8.18
CA GLY A 263 -3.17 -12.80 -9.05
C GLY A 263 -3.54 -13.71 -10.24
N ASN A 264 -2.70 -14.67 -10.60
CA ASN A 264 -2.99 -15.59 -11.71
C ASN A 264 -3.86 -16.81 -11.28
N ILE A 265 -4.12 -17.01 -9.98
CA ILE A 265 -4.99 -18.08 -9.50
C ILE A 265 -6.46 -17.68 -9.71
N LYS A 266 -7.11 -18.31 -10.69
CA LYS A 266 -8.52 -18.03 -11.06
C LYS A 266 -9.51 -19.07 -10.53
N GLU A 267 -9.04 -20.28 -10.26
CA GLU A 267 -9.85 -21.41 -9.80
C GLU A 267 -9.05 -22.27 -8.82
N LEU A 268 -9.75 -22.95 -7.91
CA LEU A 268 -9.16 -23.90 -6.98
C LEU A 268 -9.60 -25.33 -7.36
N PRO A 269 -8.69 -26.30 -7.50
CA PRO A 269 -9.03 -27.66 -7.89
C PRO A 269 -9.95 -28.36 -6.89
N GLU A 270 -10.78 -29.30 -7.37
CA GLU A 270 -11.66 -30.13 -6.52
C GLU A 270 -10.86 -31.02 -5.54
N ASP A 271 -9.60 -31.31 -5.83
CA ASP A 271 -8.71 -32.07 -4.95
C ASP A 271 -8.41 -31.37 -3.62
N ILE A 272 -8.74 -30.08 -3.47
CA ILE A 272 -8.63 -29.37 -2.17
C ILE A 272 -9.39 -30.10 -1.05
N GLY A 273 -10.51 -30.75 -1.39
CA GLY A 273 -11.29 -31.54 -0.45
C GLY A 273 -10.54 -32.73 0.16
N SER A 274 -9.40 -33.13 -0.41
CA SER A 274 -8.54 -34.20 0.13
C SER A 274 -7.72 -33.77 1.36
N LEU A 275 -7.50 -32.47 1.56
CA LEU A 275 -6.69 -31.92 2.66
C LEU A 275 -7.44 -31.91 4.01
N LYS A 276 -7.85 -33.08 4.51
CA LYS A 276 -8.76 -33.22 5.67
C LYS A 276 -8.29 -32.58 6.98
N TYR A 277 -6.99 -32.29 7.12
CA TYR A 277 -6.42 -31.64 8.30
C TYR A 277 -6.32 -30.12 8.19
N LEU A 278 -6.71 -29.54 7.04
CA LEU A 278 -6.64 -28.11 6.80
C LEU A 278 -7.53 -27.35 7.80
N ARG A 279 -6.93 -26.35 8.46
CA ARG A 279 -7.57 -25.49 9.46
C ARG A 279 -7.57 -24.03 9.05
N ASN A 280 -6.60 -23.58 8.27
CA ASN A 280 -6.53 -22.22 7.75
C ASN A 280 -6.25 -22.24 6.25
N LEU A 281 -7.15 -21.62 5.48
CA LEU A 281 -6.99 -21.40 4.05
C LEU A 281 -7.05 -19.89 3.77
N ASN A 282 -5.97 -19.35 3.22
CA ASN A 282 -5.88 -17.95 2.84
C ASN A 282 -5.64 -17.81 1.33
N LEU A 283 -6.63 -17.24 0.63
CA LEU A 283 -6.62 -16.96 -0.80
C LEU A 283 -6.72 -15.45 -1.07
N SER A 284 -6.41 -14.60 -0.09
CA SER A 284 -6.58 -13.15 -0.23
C SER A 284 -5.82 -12.58 -1.42
N GLU A 285 -6.38 -11.57 -2.09
CA GLU A 285 -5.77 -10.87 -3.23
C GLU A 285 -5.43 -11.82 -4.40
N THR A 286 -6.21 -12.89 -4.57
CA THR A 286 -6.21 -13.74 -5.77
C THR A 286 -7.37 -13.38 -6.70
N SER A 287 -7.31 -13.76 -7.97
CA SER A 287 -8.39 -13.54 -8.95
C SER A 287 -9.37 -14.72 -9.00
N ILE A 288 -9.60 -15.39 -7.86
CA ILE A 288 -10.45 -16.58 -7.80
C ILE A 288 -11.92 -16.22 -8.09
N ARG A 289 -12.52 -16.95 -9.04
CA ARG A 289 -13.89 -16.70 -9.52
C ARG A 289 -14.94 -17.52 -8.77
N ARG A 290 -14.60 -18.76 -8.43
CA ARG A 290 -15.45 -19.73 -7.73
C ARG A 290 -14.61 -20.62 -6.83
N LEU A 291 -15.23 -21.06 -5.73
CA LEU A 291 -14.67 -22.05 -4.83
C LEU A 291 -15.36 -23.41 -5.06
N PRO A 292 -14.61 -24.52 -5.12
CA PRO A 292 -15.18 -25.85 -5.34
C PRO A 292 -16.03 -26.31 -4.15
N ASN A 293 -17.09 -27.08 -4.40
CA ASN A 293 -17.95 -27.61 -3.32
C ASN A 293 -17.23 -28.65 -2.45
N SER A 294 -16.19 -29.31 -2.98
CA SER A 294 -15.30 -30.20 -2.20
C SER A 294 -14.62 -29.49 -1.02
N LEU A 295 -14.44 -28.17 -1.06
CA LEU A 295 -13.94 -27.37 0.07
C LEU A 295 -14.84 -27.52 1.31
N CYS A 296 -16.14 -27.71 1.13
CA CYS A 296 -17.10 -27.91 2.22
C CYS A 296 -16.99 -29.29 2.89
N THR A 297 -16.08 -30.15 2.42
CA THR A 297 -15.73 -31.43 3.06
C THR A 297 -14.58 -31.30 4.07
N LEU A 298 -14.02 -30.09 4.23
CA LEU A 298 -12.94 -29.77 5.16
C LEU A 298 -13.50 -29.40 6.55
N TYR A 299 -14.08 -30.37 7.25
CA TYR A 299 -14.77 -30.13 8.53
C TYR A 299 -13.90 -29.52 9.64
N ASN A 300 -12.56 -29.60 9.52
CA ASN A 300 -11.62 -29.00 10.47
C ASN A 300 -11.25 -27.54 10.15
N LEU A 301 -11.79 -26.97 9.07
CA LEU A 301 -11.46 -25.61 8.64
C LEU A 301 -11.99 -24.59 9.67
N GLN A 302 -11.08 -23.79 10.22
CA GLN A 302 -11.32 -22.77 11.23
C GLN A 302 -11.26 -21.35 10.66
N ALA A 303 -10.45 -21.13 9.62
CA ALA A 303 -10.30 -19.83 8.99
C ALA A 303 -10.29 -19.94 7.46
N LEU A 304 -11.12 -19.12 6.82
CA LEU A 304 -11.15 -18.93 5.37
C LEU A 304 -11.03 -17.43 5.07
N THR A 305 -9.92 -17.03 4.45
CA THR A 305 -9.64 -15.64 4.08
C THR A 305 -9.71 -15.48 2.56
N LEU A 306 -10.64 -14.65 2.10
CA LEU A 306 -10.96 -14.33 0.70
C LEU A 306 -10.92 -12.81 0.46
N HIS A 307 -10.24 -12.08 1.34
CA HIS A 307 -10.10 -10.63 1.25
C HIS A 307 -9.52 -10.22 -0.10
N GLY A 308 -10.15 -9.27 -0.79
CA GLY A 308 -9.66 -8.74 -2.06
C GLY A 308 -9.82 -9.69 -3.26
N CYS A 309 -10.55 -10.81 -3.12
CA CYS A 309 -10.93 -11.66 -4.25
C CYS A 309 -12.04 -10.99 -5.08
N SER A 310 -11.67 -10.01 -5.90
CA SER A 310 -12.61 -9.11 -6.61
C SER A 310 -13.47 -9.79 -7.68
N ASP A 311 -13.16 -11.03 -8.05
CA ASP A 311 -13.89 -11.78 -9.08
C ASP A 311 -14.81 -12.87 -8.48
N LEU A 312 -14.77 -13.09 -7.16
CA LEU A 312 -15.59 -14.08 -6.48
C LEU A 312 -17.04 -13.59 -6.34
N VAL A 313 -17.98 -14.32 -6.94
CA VAL A 313 -19.41 -13.94 -7.00
C VAL A 313 -20.34 -14.78 -6.13
N GLU A 314 -19.92 -15.99 -5.78
CA GLU A 314 -20.68 -16.93 -4.95
C GLU A 314 -19.76 -17.75 -4.04
N LEU A 315 -20.27 -18.11 -2.85
CA LEU A 315 -19.66 -19.11 -1.98
C LEU A 315 -20.14 -20.53 -2.38
N PRO A 316 -19.46 -21.61 -1.96
CA PRO A 316 -19.91 -22.97 -2.25
C PRO A 316 -21.21 -23.32 -1.52
N ARG A 317 -22.10 -24.08 -2.18
CA ARG A 317 -23.48 -24.38 -1.74
C ARG A 317 -23.58 -24.96 -0.33
N ASP A 318 -22.60 -25.77 0.05
CA ASP A 318 -22.56 -26.50 1.32
C ASP A 318 -21.70 -25.81 2.40
N ILE A 319 -21.41 -24.51 2.28
CA ILE A 319 -20.50 -23.80 3.22
C ILE A 319 -20.94 -23.91 4.69
N GLY A 320 -22.24 -24.02 4.95
CA GLY A 320 -22.80 -24.26 6.29
C GLY A 320 -22.42 -25.61 6.93
N ARG A 321 -21.72 -26.52 6.22
CA ARG A 321 -21.15 -27.76 6.78
C ARG A 321 -19.86 -27.52 7.57
N LEU A 322 -19.21 -26.38 7.39
CA LEU A 322 -17.93 -26.04 8.03
C LEU A 322 -18.14 -25.56 9.49
N ILE A 323 -18.78 -26.38 10.32
CA ILE A 323 -19.25 -26.00 11.66
C ILE A 323 -18.15 -25.53 12.63
N ASN A 324 -16.89 -25.88 12.37
CA ASN A 324 -15.74 -25.46 13.18
C ASN A 324 -15.13 -24.11 12.72
N MET A 325 -15.77 -23.43 11.76
CA MET A 325 -15.32 -22.15 11.24
C MET A 325 -15.44 -21.05 12.31
N LEU A 326 -14.32 -20.36 12.56
CA LEU A 326 -14.21 -19.23 13.48
C LEU A 326 -14.04 -17.90 12.73
N TYR A 327 -13.44 -17.93 11.54
CA TYR A 327 -13.09 -16.74 10.76
C TYR A 327 -13.47 -16.88 9.29
N LEU A 328 -14.30 -15.97 8.79
CA LEU A 328 -14.60 -15.81 7.38
C LEU A 328 -14.41 -14.33 6.99
N ASP A 329 -13.33 -14.05 6.27
CA ASP A 329 -13.04 -12.72 5.73
C ASP A 329 -13.33 -12.70 4.23
N ILE A 330 -14.38 -12.00 3.83
CA ILE A 330 -14.87 -11.88 2.45
C ILE A 330 -14.88 -10.41 1.99
N ARG A 331 -14.09 -9.55 2.63
CA ARG A 331 -14.03 -8.12 2.29
C ARG A 331 -13.51 -7.91 0.88
N GLY A 332 -14.14 -7.03 0.13
CA GLY A 332 -13.71 -6.70 -1.24
C GLY A 332 -14.00 -7.80 -2.26
N THR A 333 -14.86 -8.76 -1.93
CA THR A 333 -15.46 -9.71 -2.88
C THR A 333 -16.67 -9.09 -3.58
N LYS A 334 -17.14 -9.70 -4.68
CA LYS A 334 -18.38 -9.32 -5.38
C LYS A 334 -19.51 -10.31 -5.10
N LEU A 335 -19.56 -10.84 -3.89
CA LEU A 335 -20.60 -11.80 -3.50
C LEU A 335 -21.97 -11.18 -3.69
N THR A 336 -22.85 -11.91 -4.38
CA THR A 336 -24.22 -11.44 -4.64
C THR A 336 -25.18 -11.76 -3.50
N ARG A 337 -24.89 -12.80 -2.72
CA ARG A 337 -25.72 -13.26 -1.59
C ARG A 337 -24.93 -14.20 -0.67
N MET A 338 -25.38 -14.30 0.59
CA MET A 338 -25.06 -15.41 1.47
C MET A 338 -25.88 -16.64 1.10
N LEU A 339 -25.32 -17.84 1.24
CA LEU A 339 -26.07 -19.07 0.99
C LEU A 339 -26.88 -19.51 2.23
N GLU A 340 -27.86 -20.36 2.01
CA GLU A 340 -28.72 -20.88 3.06
C GLU A 340 -27.91 -21.75 4.05
N GLY A 341 -28.19 -21.62 5.35
CA GLY A 341 -27.51 -22.37 6.40
C GLY A 341 -26.26 -21.73 6.99
N MET A 342 -25.98 -20.45 6.71
CA MET A 342 -24.92 -19.70 7.39
C MET A 342 -25.07 -19.68 8.92
N GLY A 343 -26.29 -19.66 9.45
CA GLY A 343 -26.56 -19.72 10.89
C GLY A 343 -26.24 -21.07 11.54
N LYS A 344 -25.78 -22.08 10.77
CA LYS A 344 -25.19 -23.31 11.33
C LYS A 344 -23.78 -23.08 11.88
N LEU A 345 -23.09 -22.03 11.43
CA LEU A 345 -21.73 -21.68 11.87
C LEU A 345 -21.73 -20.97 13.22
N LYS A 346 -22.28 -21.61 14.25
CA LYS A 346 -22.61 -20.96 15.53
C LYS A 346 -21.40 -20.36 16.27
N ASP A 347 -20.22 -20.96 16.09
CA ASP A 347 -18.98 -20.56 16.77
C ASP A 347 -18.19 -19.49 15.99
N ILE A 348 -18.73 -19.00 14.86
CA ILE A 348 -18.06 -17.97 14.07
C ILE A 348 -17.91 -16.68 14.87
N ARG A 349 -16.68 -16.15 14.85
CA ARG A 349 -16.28 -14.99 15.64
C ARG A 349 -16.06 -13.77 14.77
N ILE A 350 -15.46 -13.96 13.60
CA ILE A 350 -15.28 -12.91 12.61
C ILE A 350 -16.00 -13.32 11.33
N LEU A 351 -17.01 -12.53 10.96
CA LEU A 351 -17.65 -12.55 9.66
C LEU A 351 -17.66 -11.11 9.17
N THR A 352 -16.86 -10.82 8.14
CA THR A 352 -16.62 -9.43 7.77
C THR A 352 -17.76 -8.78 7.01
N ASP A 353 -18.50 -9.57 6.23
CA ASP A 353 -19.58 -9.10 5.36
C ASP A 353 -20.74 -10.13 5.36
N PHE A 354 -21.97 -9.66 5.25
CA PHE A 354 -23.20 -10.45 5.16
C PHE A 354 -24.08 -9.85 4.08
N VAL A 355 -24.12 -10.50 2.92
CA VAL A 355 -24.82 -9.99 1.72
C VAL A 355 -26.20 -10.61 1.57
N LEU A 356 -27.26 -9.79 1.58
CA LEU A 356 -28.63 -10.28 1.44
C LEU A 356 -28.98 -10.55 -0.03
N GLY A 357 -29.50 -11.75 -0.31
CA GLY A 357 -29.98 -12.16 -1.62
C GLY A 357 -31.38 -11.62 -1.94
N ASP A 358 -31.76 -11.68 -3.21
CA ASP A 358 -33.09 -11.36 -3.75
C ASP A 358 -34.14 -12.45 -3.52
N GLN A 359 -33.70 -13.68 -3.28
CA GLN A 359 -34.54 -14.86 -3.02
C GLN A 359 -34.59 -15.20 -1.52
N THR A 360 -35.67 -15.85 -1.08
CA THR A 360 -36.03 -16.12 0.34
C THR A 360 -35.04 -16.95 1.17
N GLY A 361 -33.99 -17.53 0.56
CA GLY A 361 -33.02 -18.40 1.23
C GLY A 361 -31.87 -17.71 1.98
N SER A 362 -31.73 -16.39 1.86
CA SER A 362 -30.63 -15.60 2.47
C SER A 362 -31.16 -14.61 3.52
N SER A 363 -32.12 -15.03 4.34
CA SER A 363 -32.78 -14.14 5.29
C SER A 363 -31.82 -13.64 6.37
N ILE A 364 -31.98 -12.37 6.74
CA ILE A 364 -31.18 -11.69 7.77
C ILE A 364 -31.30 -12.36 9.16
N ASN A 365 -32.34 -13.16 9.39
CA ASN A 365 -32.53 -13.95 10.61
C ASN A 365 -31.41 -14.97 10.87
N GLU A 366 -30.70 -15.45 9.84
CA GLU A 366 -29.55 -16.35 9.98
C GLU A 366 -28.43 -15.69 10.77
N LEU A 367 -28.27 -14.36 10.65
CA LEU A 367 -27.29 -13.57 11.41
C LEU A 367 -27.61 -13.56 12.92
N GLY A 368 -28.88 -13.70 13.29
CA GLY A 368 -29.32 -13.84 14.68
C GLY A 368 -28.74 -15.05 15.39
N LYS A 369 -28.49 -16.13 14.64
CA LYS A 369 -27.93 -17.38 15.16
C LYS A 369 -26.44 -17.27 15.48
N LEU A 370 -25.75 -16.26 14.95
CA LEU A 370 -24.30 -16.04 15.06
C LEU A 370 -23.97 -15.13 16.27
N LYS A 371 -24.04 -15.68 17.48
CA LYS A 371 -23.98 -14.89 18.73
C LYS A 371 -22.58 -14.41 19.11
N HIS A 372 -21.53 -15.10 18.65
CA HIS A 372 -20.15 -14.85 19.07
C HIS A 372 -19.41 -13.85 18.16
N LEU A 373 -20.12 -13.19 17.25
CA LEU A 373 -19.54 -12.21 16.34
C LEU A 373 -18.91 -11.03 17.07
N ARG A 374 -17.73 -10.64 16.59
CA ARG A 374 -16.93 -9.53 17.11
C ARG A 374 -16.11 -8.85 16.02
N GLY A 375 -15.55 -7.69 16.36
CA GLY A 375 -14.76 -6.90 15.42
C GLY A 375 -15.64 -6.16 14.43
N ARG A 376 -15.44 -6.39 13.13
CA ARG A 376 -16.15 -5.71 12.03
C ARG A 376 -17.19 -6.61 11.39
N LEU A 377 -18.39 -6.07 11.13
CA LEU A 377 -19.43 -6.67 10.31
C LEU A 377 -19.99 -5.64 9.33
N ALA A 378 -20.07 -5.97 8.05
CA ALA A 378 -20.82 -5.22 7.06
C ALA A 378 -22.07 -6.02 6.66
N ILE A 379 -23.24 -5.38 6.59
CA ILE A 379 -24.48 -5.97 6.09
C ILE A 379 -24.85 -5.18 4.85
N SER A 380 -24.94 -5.86 3.72
CA SER A 380 -25.17 -5.24 2.42
C SER A 380 -26.42 -5.76 1.75
N ARG A 381 -26.96 -4.95 0.84
CA ARG A 381 -28.21 -5.21 0.11
C ARG A 381 -29.43 -5.22 1.02
N LEU A 382 -29.46 -4.36 2.03
CA LEU A 382 -30.57 -4.22 2.98
C LEU A 382 -31.92 -3.86 2.33
N LYS A 383 -31.93 -3.39 1.07
CA LYS A 383 -33.17 -3.24 0.30
C LYS A 383 -33.97 -4.54 0.13
N ASN A 384 -33.30 -5.70 0.24
CA ASN A 384 -33.91 -7.02 0.10
C ASN A 384 -34.62 -7.50 1.38
N VAL A 385 -34.58 -6.75 2.47
CA VAL A 385 -35.35 -7.08 3.68
C VAL A 385 -36.82 -6.78 3.45
N VAL A 386 -37.65 -7.84 3.37
CA VAL A 386 -39.09 -7.71 3.08
C VAL A 386 -39.88 -7.27 4.30
N ASN A 387 -39.59 -7.81 5.49
CA ASN A 387 -40.25 -7.43 6.73
C ASN A 387 -39.25 -6.81 7.71
N ALA A 388 -39.54 -5.60 8.22
CA ALA A 388 -38.70 -4.97 9.24
C ALA A 388 -38.52 -5.84 10.50
N ARG A 389 -39.52 -6.68 10.83
CA ARG A 389 -39.43 -7.62 11.96
C ARG A 389 -38.30 -8.65 11.79
N ASP A 390 -38.01 -9.10 10.57
CA ASP A 390 -36.94 -10.06 10.32
C ASP A 390 -35.57 -9.44 10.65
N ALA A 391 -35.42 -8.12 10.48
CA ALA A 391 -34.22 -7.39 10.85
C ALA A 391 -33.96 -7.39 12.36
N LYS A 392 -35.03 -7.45 13.17
CA LYS A 392 -34.90 -7.61 14.63
C LYS A 392 -34.26 -8.95 15.00
N ASP A 393 -34.55 -10.00 14.24
CA ASP A 393 -33.99 -11.33 14.44
C ASP A 393 -32.49 -11.37 14.17
N ALA A 394 -31.93 -10.40 13.43
CA ALA A 394 -30.48 -10.25 13.29
C ALA A 394 -29.77 -10.05 14.63
N ASN A 395 -30.48 -9.52 15.63
CA ASN A 395 -30.06 -9.36 17.02
C ASN A 395 -28.65 -8.73 17.16
N LEU A 396 -28.48 -7.52 16.61
CA LEU A 396 -27.22 -6.77 16.71
C LEU A 396 -26.96 -6.23 18.12
N LYS A 397 -28.03 -6.00 18.89
CA LYS A 397 -27.97 -5.50 20.27
C LYS A 397 -27.25 -6.44 21.24
N ASP A 398 -27.36 -7.75 21.06
CA ASP A 398 -26.70 -8.74 21.91
C ASP A 398 -25.24 -9.03 21.50
N LYS A 399 -24.77 -8.50 20.37
CA LYS A 399 -23.40 -8.72 19.86
C LYS A 399 -22.42 -7.74 20.51
N VAL A 400 -22.23 -7.87 21.82
CA VAL A 400 -21.46 -6.93 22.68
C VAL A 400 -19.99 -6.71 22.27
N ASN A 401 -19.42 -7.65 21.54
CA ASN A 401 -18.01 -7.62 21.10
C ASN A 401 -17.83 -7.03 19.70
N LEU A 402 -18.92 -6.63 19.02
CA LEU A 402 -18.85 -5.92 17.75
C LEU A 402 -18.33 -4.48 17.98
N LYS A 403 -17.35 -4.07 17.18
CA LYS A 403 -16.69 -2.76 17.27
C LYS A 403 -16.96 -1.89 16.05
N GLU A 404 -17.15 -2.50 14.88
CA GLU A 404 -17.43 -1.80 13.63
C GLU A 404 -18.64 -2.42 12.93
N LEU A 405 -19.58 -1.58 12.49
CA LEU A 405 -20.77 -1.98 11.76
C LEU A 405 -20.91 -1.13 10.50
N LYS A 406 -21.08 -1.76 9.34
CA LYS A 406 -21.46 -1.09 8.09
C LYS A 406 -22.81 -1.62 7.62
N LEU A 407 -23.76 -0.73 7.33
CA LEU A 407 -25.10 -1.08 6.83
C LEU A 407 -25.29 -0.43 5.45
N THR A 408 -25.54 -1.20 4.39
CA THR A 408 -25.75 -0.65 3.04
C THR A 408 -27.00 -1.21 2.35
N TRP A 409 -27.77 -0.34 1.70
CA TRP A 409 -29.03 -0.70 1.02
C TRP A 409 -28.84 -1.12 -0.44
N ASP A 410 -28.36 -0.24 -1.32
CA ASP A 410 -27.85 -0.53 -2.68
C ASP A 410 -27.28 0.75 -3.31
N GLU A 411 -26.18 0.67 -4.04
CA GLU A 411 -25.50 1.82 -4.64
C GLU A 411 -26.14 2.28 -5.97
N TYR A 412 -26.91 1.42 -6.67
CA TYR A 412 -27.25 1.63 -8.09
C TYR A 412 -28.73 1.80 -8.44
N ASP A 413 -29.63 1.88 -7.45
CA ASP A 413 -31.07 1.82 -7.69
C ASP A 413 -31.75 3.13 -7.25
N ASP A 414 -32.01 4.04 -8.19
CA ASP A 414 -32.64 5.35 -7.95
C ASP A 414 -34.18 5.27 -7.80
N ILE A 415 -34.76 4.07 -7.76
CA ILE A 415 -36.21 3.91 -7.56
C ILE A 415 -36.56 4.28 -6.12
N ASP A 416 -37.52 5.21 -6.01
CA ASP A 416 -38.17 5.63 -4.76
C ASP A 416 -38.91 4.40 -4.16
N GLY A 417 -38.44 3.97 -3.00
CA GLY A 417 -39.02 2.83 -2.28
C GLY A 417 -39.82 3.30 -1.07
N ASP A 418 -40.39 2.36 -0.31
CA ASP A 418 -41.14 2.70 0.90
C ASP A 418 -40.19 3.23 1.99
N SER A 419 -40.05 4.57 2.05
CA SER A 419 -39.24 5.28 3.04
C SER A 419 -39.58 4.88 4.48
N LYS A 420 -40.87 4.62 4.77
CA LYS A 420 -41.31 4.19 6.11
C LYS A 420 -40.77 2.79 6.41
N HIS A 421 -40.88 1.86 5.47
CA HIS A 421 -40.32 0.52 5.60
C HIS A 421 -38.80 0.54 5.86
N TYR A 422 -38.03 1.32 5.11
CA TYR A 422 -36.58 1.41 5.31
C TYR A 422 -36.19 2.00 6.67
N ARG A 423 -36.97 2.97 7.17
CA ARG A 423 -36.82 3.47 8.55
C ARG A 423 -37.13 2.40 9.57
N GLU A 424 -38.21 1.64 9.41
CA GLU A 424 -38.55 0.54 10.32
C GLU A 424 -37.45 -0.55 10.31
N VAL A 425 -36.88 -0.89 9.16
CA VAL A 425 -35.74 -1.83 9.07
C VAL A 425 -34.53 -1.32 9.84
N LEU A 426 -34.12 -0.06 9.64
CA LEU A 426 -32.97 0.51 10.33
C LEU A 426 -33.22 0.67 11.85
N GLU A 427 -34.46 0.94 12.27
CA GLU A 427 -34.87 0.97 13.68
C GLU A 427 -34.68 -0.41 14.33
N GLN A 428 -35.03 -1.50 13.63
CA GLN A 428 -34.86 -2.86 14.16
C GLN A 428 -33.40 -3.36 14.13
N LEU A 429 -32.48 -2.63 13.47
CA LEU A 429 -31.05 -2.94 13.41
C LEU A 429 -30.21 -2.17 14.44
N GLU A 430 -30.83 -1.69 15.53
CA GLU A 430 -30.13 -1.06 16.65
C GLU A 430 -28.96 -1.94 17.15
N PRO A 431 -27.69 -1.46 17.06
CA PRO A 431 -26.53 -2.20 17.51
C PRO A 431 -26.32 -2.06 19.02
N ASN A 432 -25.39 -2.86 19.55
CA ASN A 432 -24.93 -2.69 20.93
C ASN A 432 -24.22 -1.33 21.13
N THR A 433 -24.40 -0.71 22.30
CA THR A 433 -23.84 0.60 22.66
C THR A 433 -22.31 0.62 22.82
N ASN A 434 -21.64 -0.54 22.79
CA ASN A 434 -20.18 -0.67 22.77
C ASN A 434 -19.55 -0.45 21.37
N LEU A 435 -20.37 -0.20 20.35
CA LEU A 435 -19.91 0.05 18.98
C LEU A 435 -19.03 1.31 18.92
N LYS A 436 -17.94 1.23 18.16
CA LYS A 436 -16.98 2.33 17.99
C LYS A 436 -17.03 2.97 16.61
N HIS A 437 -17.37 2.20 15.58
CA HIS A 437 -17.40 2.69 14.20
C HIS A 437 -18.70 2.27 13.53
N LEU A 438 -19.42 3.24 12.96
CA LEU A 438 -20.67 3.00 12.24
C LEU A 438 -20.59 3.63 10.86
N VAL A 439 -20.95 2.87 9.82
CA VAL A 439 -21.11 3.35 8.45
C VAL A 439 -22.52 3.03 7.99
N ILE A 440 -23.27 4.03 7.53
CA ILE A 440 -24.59 3.84 6.92
C ILE A 440 -24.52 4.34 5.48
N GLY A 441 -24.71 3.43 4.52
CA GLY A 441 -24.58 3.72 3.10
C GLY A 441 -25.85 3.49 2.30
N SER A 442 -26.10 4.38 1.35
CA SER A 442 -27.20 4.35 0.39
C SER A 442 -28.57 4.20 1.05
N TYR A 443 -28.73 4.76 2.25
CA TYR A 443 -29.97 4.67 3.01
C TYR A 443 -31.10 5.39 2.28
N LYS A 444 -32.23 4.68 2.11
CA LYS A 444 -33.38 5.13 1.31
C LYS A 444 -34.54 5.73 2.13
N GLY A 445 -34.41 5.81 3.46
CA GLY A 445 -35.40 6.51 4.28
C GLY A 445 -35.20 8.02 4.24
N THR A 446 -36.26 8.78 4.49
CA THR A 446 -36.20 10.26 4.51
C THR A 446 -35.63 10.82 5.81
N ARG A 447 -35.63 10.03 6.90
CA ARG A 447 -35.12 10.42 8.22
C ARG A 447 -34.50 9.21 8.93
N PHE A 448 -33.43 9.45 9.68
CA PHE A 448 -32.83 8.42 10.53
C PHE A 448 -33.67 8.11 11.77
N PRO A 449 -33.61 6.87 12.28
CA PRO A 449 -34.13 6.52 13.61
C PRO A 449 -33.34 7.19 14.74
N GLU A 450 -33.99 7.37 15.89
CA GLU A 450 -33.46 8.19 17.00
C GLU A 450 -32.15 7.63 17.56
N TRP A 451 -31.98 6.32 17.55
CA TRP A 451 -30.81 5.66 18.12
C TRP A 451 -29.48 6.10 17.48
N VAL A 452 -29.48 6.53 16.20
CA VAL A 452 -28.27 6.91 15.45
C VAL A 452 -27.54 8.10 16.09
N GLY A 453 -28.29 9.05 16.67
CA GLY A 453 -27.74 10.21 17.38
C GLY A 453 -27.89 10.14 18.91
N HIS A 454 -28.38 9.02 19.45
CA HIS A 454 -28.71 8.95 20.87
C HIS A 454 -27.46 8.89 21.76
N PHE A 455 -27.48 9.59 22.90
CA PHE A 455 -26.36 9.66 23.86
C PHE A 455 -25.86 8.30 24.38
N SER A 456 -26.70 7.25 24.31
CA SER A 456 -26.32 5.87 24.62
C SER A 456 -25.14 5.36 23.80
N PHE A 457 -24.90 5.93 22.61
CA PHE A 457 -23.77 5.61 21.74
C PHE A 457 -22.58 6.56 21.95
N SER A 458 -22.44 7.18 23.12
CA SER A 458 -21.31 8.07 23.46
C SER A 458 -19.92 7.42 23.36
N ASN A 459 -19.82 6.09 23.24
CA ASN A 459 -18.57 5.36 22.94
C ASN A 459 -18.17 5.40 21.45
N MET A 460 -19.03 5.90 20.56
CA MET A 460 -18.78 5.99 19.12
C MET A 460 -17.57 6.89 18.87
N VAL A 461 -16.61 6.38 18.09
CA VAL A 461 -15.37 7.05 17.71
C VAL A 461 -15.43 7.58 16.28
N SER A 462 -16.09 6.84 15.37
CA SER A 462 -16.25 7.24 13.97
C SER A 462 -17.66 6.97 13.48
N LEU A 463 -18.22 7.93 12.74
CA LEU A 463 -19.52 7.81 12.08
C LEU A 463 -19.41 8.29 10.63
N GLU A 464 -19.95 7.51 9.71
CA GLU A 464 -19.91 7.80 8.28
C GLU A 464 -21.28 7.56 7.63
N PHE A 465 -21.75 8.55 6.89
CA PHE A 465 -22.91 8.45 6.02
C PHE A 465 -22.47 8.54 4.56
N GLN A 466 -22.88 7.58 3.73
CA GLN A 466 -22.51 7.50 2.31
C GLN A 466 -23.78 7.49 1.44
N ASP A 467 -23.91 8.40 0.48
CA ASP A 467 -24.97 8.41 -0.55
C ASP A 467 -26.42 8.31 0.00
N CYS A 468 -26.72 8.98 1.12
CA CYS A 468 -28.05 9.02 1.73
C CYS A 468 -28.99 10.06 1.05
N LYS A 469 -29.14 9.96 -0.28
CA LYS A 469 -29.75 10.99 -1.14
C LYS A 469 -31.15 11.46 -0.70
N PHE A 470 -31.98 10.54 -0.20
CA PHE A 470 -33.38 10.79 0.17
C PHE A 470 -33.56 11.43 1.55
N CYS A 471 -32.51 11.48 2.37
CA CYS A 471 -32.58 12.08 3.68
C CYS A 471 -32.72 13.61 3.57
N ILE A 472 -33.67 14.16 4.33
CA ILE A 472 -33.97 15.60 4.34
C ILE A 472 -33.41 16.32 5.58
N SER A 473 -32.93 15.58 6.58
CA SER A 473 -32.40 16.10 7.84
C SER A 473 -31.31 15.21 8.40
N LEU A 474 -30.32 15.78 9.08
CA LEU A 474 -29.29 15.05 9.82
C LEU A 474 -29.78 14.66 11.24
N PRO A 475 -29.26 13.56 11.83
CA PRO A 475 -29.56 13.18 13.21
C PRO A 475 -28.82 14.04 14.25
N LEU A 476 -29.22 13.92 15.52
CA LEU A 476 -28.61 14.62 16.67
C LEU A 476 -27.21 14.08 17.02
N LEU A 477 -26.16 14.52 16.32
CA LEU A 477 -24.82 13.95 16.47
C LEU A 477 -23.94 14.62 17.53
N GLY A 478 -24.24 15.86 17.91
CA GLY A 478 -23.45 16.61 18.90
C GLY A 478 -23.39 15.97 20.30
N GLN A 479 -24.31 15.06 20.62
CA GLN A 479 -24.34 14.32 21.90
C GLN A 479 -23.31 13.18 21.98
N LEU A 480 -22.66 12.82 20.87
CA LEU A 480 -21.68 11.74 20.80
C LEU A 480 -20.29 12.22 21.25
N SER A 481 -20.08 12.29 22.56
CA SER A 481 -18.89 12.92 23.17
C SER A 481 -17.53 12.31 22.82
N SER A 482 -17.46 11.02 22.48
CA SER A 482 -16.21 10.34 22.06
C SER A 482 -15.96 10.37 20.55
N LEU A 483 -16.86 10.99 19.76
CA LEU A 483 -16.77 10.99 18.30
C LEU A 483 -15.55 11.81 17.87
N LYS A 484 -14.62 11.17 17.18
CA LYS A 484 -13.39 11.78 16.64
C LYS A 484 -13.46 12.06 15.15
N SER A 485 -14.21 11.24 14.40
CA SER A 485 -14.31 11.35 12.94
C SER A 485 -15.77 11.29 12.51
N LEU A 486 -16.22 12.31 11.77
CA LEU A 486 -17.55 12.37 11.19
C LEU A 486 -17.44 12.66 9.69
N SER A 487 -18.01 11.78 8.87
CA SER A 487 -18.09 11.95 7.42
C SER A 487 -19.54 11.87 6.95
N ILE A 488 -19.97 12.87 6.20
CA ILE A 488 -21.34 13.02 5.71
C ILE A 488 -21.26 13.25 4.21
N SER A 489 -21.68 12.26 3.43
CA SER A 489 -21.56 12.30 1.97
C SER A 489 -22.87 11.95 1.26
N GLY A 490 -23.16 12.66 0.17
CA GLY A 490 -24.19 12.30 -0.81
C GLY A 490 -25.64 12.52 -0.34
N PHE A 491 -25.90 13.63 0.36
CA PHE A 491 -27.26 14.06 0.71
C PHE A 491 -27.77 15.10 -0.28
N SER A 492 -28.91 14.82 -0.92
CA SER A 492 -29.53 15.75 -1.87
C SER A 492 -30.65 16.58 -1.26
N GLY A 493 -31.30 16.10 -0.19
CA GLY A 493 -32.47 16.74 0.42
C GLY A 493 -32.18 17.64 1.63
N VAL A 494 -30.96 17.63 2.16
CA VAL A 494 -30.58 18.46 3.32
C VAL A 494 -30.31 19.88 2.85
N VAL A 495 -31.19 20.81 3.22
CA VAL A 495 -31.07 22.24 2.86
C VAL A 495 -30.30 23.04 3.91
N MET A 496 -30.49 22.71 5.18
CA MET A 496 -29.88 23.42 6.30
C MET A 496 -29.25 22.42 7.26
N VAL A 497 -28.04 22.72 7.72
CA VAL A 497 -27.42 22.06 8.87
C VAL A 497 -27.65 22.96 10.09
N GLY A 498 -28.71 22.64 10.84
CA GLY A 498 -29.24 23.44 11.96
C GLY A 498 -28.76 23.01 13.35
N GLU A 499 -29.37 23.59 14.39
CA GLU A 499 -29.06 23.31 15.80
C GLU A 499 -29.23 21.83 16.16
N GLU A 500 -30.12 21.11 15.47
CA GLU A 500 -30.29 19.67 15.65
C GLU A 500 -29.01 18.87 15.37
N PHE A 501 -28.00 19.45 14.72
CA PHE A 501 -26.71 18.81 14.52
C PHE A 501 -25.80 18.96 15.76
N ASP A 502 -25.84 20.13 16.40
CA ASP A 502 -24.92 20.55 17.45
C ASP A 502 -25.46 20.27 18.87
N SER A 503 -26.72 20.57 19.18
CA SER A 503 -27.26 20.36 20.53
C SER A 503 -28.79 20.37 20.57
N ASN A 504 -29.39 19.69 21.55
CA ASN A 504 -30.84 19.70 21.75
C ASN A 504 -31.32 20.93 22.58
N GLY A 505 -30.59 22.05 22.58
CA GLY A 505 -30.92 23.25 23.38
C GLY A 505 -30.82 23.12 24.91
N GLU A 506 -30.67 21.91 25.46
CA GLU A 506 -30.70 21.61 26.91
C GLU A 506 -29.43 20.92 27.46
N ALA A 507 -28.36 20.79 26.67
CA ALA A 507 -27.20 19.99 27.06
C ALA A 507 -26.24 20.74 28.02
N LEU A 508 -26.07 20.21 29.25
CA LEU A 508 -25.06 20.60 30.25
C LEU A 508 -23.61 20.35 29.81
N THR A 509 -23.40 19.69 28.66
CA THR A 509 -22.11 19.20 28.17
C THR A 509 -21.77 19.80 26.81
N LYS A 510 -20.49 20.12 26.61
CA LYS A 510 -19.98 20.61 25.32
C LYS A 510 -20.30 19.63 24.18
N PRO A 511 -20.93 20.09 23.09
CA PRO A 511 -21.17 19.23 21.93
C PRO A 511 -19.86 18.85 21.26
N PHE A 512 -19.80 17.66 20.65
CA PHE A 512 -18.62 17.16 19.93
C PHE A 512 -17.30 17.21 20.73
N GLY A 513 -17.34 16.75 21.99
CA GLY A 513 -16.21 16.86 22.94
C GLY A 513 -14.87 16.24 22.53
N SER A 514 -14.80 15.45 21.44
CA SER A 514 -13.57 14.81 20.94
C SER A 514 -13.37 14.91 19.42
N LEU A 515 -14.15 15.75 18.71
CA LEU A 515 -14.17 15.72 17.23
C LEU A 515 -12.87 16.31 16.64
N GLU A 516 -12.18 15.50 15.83
CA GLU A 516 -10.89 15.81 15.21
C GLU A 516 -11.02 15.95 13.68
N ILE A 517 -11.91 15.20 13.03
CA ILE A 517 -12.09 15.18 11.57
C ILE A 517 -13.58 15.36 11.25
N LEU A 518 -13.90 16.33 10.39
CA LEU A 518 -15.23 16.59 9.88
C LEU A 518 -15.20 16.73 8.35
N VAL A 519 -16.02 15.92 7.68
CA VAL A 519 -16.06 15.84 6.21
C VAL A 519 -17.51 15.97 5.73
N PHE A 520 -17.75 16.90 4.82
CA PHE A 520 -18.98 17.04 4.04
C PHE A 520 -18.65 16.89 2.55
N GLU A 521 -19.29 15.94 1.86
CA GLU A 521 -19.10 15.76 0.42
C GLU A 521 -20.44 15.58 -0.32
N LYS A 522 -20.55 16.09 -1.55
CA LYS A 522 -21.72 15.86 -2.43
C LYS A 522 -23.05 16.24 -1.77
N MET A 523 -23.10 17.40 -1.11
CA MET A 523 -24.29 17.90 -0.42
C MET A 523 -25.09 18.84 -1.35
N ALA A 524 -25.71 18.30 -2.38
CA ALA A 524 -26.25 19.08 -3.51
C ALA A 524 -27.37 20.07 -3.13
N GLY A 525 -28.10 19.81 -2.05
CA GLY A 525 -29.20 20.66 -1.57
C GLY A 525 -28.79 21.66 -0.50
N TRP A 526 -27.56 21.60 0.03
CA TRP A 526 -27.16 22.31 1.24
C TRP A 526 -26.90 23.79 0.96
N GLU A 527 -27.64 24.67 1.62
CA GLU A 527 -27.63 26.12 1.42
C GLU A 527 -27.01 26.89 2.60
N GLU A 528 -27.26 26.46 3.85
CA GLU A 528 -26.83 27.20 5.05
C GLU A 528 -26.34 26.29 6.19
N TRP A 529 -25.31 26.74 6.91
CA TRP A 529 -24.82 26.11 8.15
C TRP A 529 -24.99 27.03 9.37
N LEU A 530 -25.98 26.76 10.22
CA LEU A 530 -26.27 27.55 11.42
C LEU A 530 -25.42 27.11 12.63
N CYS A 531 -24.10 27.31 12.57
CA CYS A 531 -23.21 27.03 13.70
C CYS A 531 -23.29 28.13 14.77
N ARG A 532 -23.89 27.84 15.94
CA ARG A 532 -24.01 28.79 17.06
C ARG A 532 -22.97 28.63 18.16
N SER A 533 -22.25 27.50 18.20
CA SER A 533 -21.26 27.21 19.24
C SER A 533 -19.86 27.06 18.64
N ASP A 534 -19.08 28.16 18.65
CA ASP A 534 -17.65 28.12 18.33
C ASP A 534 -16.87 27.18 19.27
N GLU A 535 -17.44 26.81 20.44
CA GLU A 535 -16.84 25.84 21.35
C GLU A 535 -16.91 24.38 20.87
N ALA A 536 -17.87 24.05 19.98
CA ALA A 536 -18.13 22.69 19.52
C ALA A 536 -16.93 22.07 18.77
N PHE A 537 -16.20 22.89 18.02
CA PHE A 537 -15.13 22.44 17.10
C PHE A 537 -13.72 22.79 17.59
N SER A 538 -13.56 23.00 18.90
CA SER A 538 -12.28 23.42 19.50
C SER A 538 -11.12 22.43 19.29
N LEU A 539 -11.41 21.13 19.13
CA LEU A 539 -10.43 20.06 18.87
C LEU A 539 -10.32 19.67 17.39
N LEU A 540 -11.09 20.30 16.50
CA LEU A 540 -11.13 19.96 15.08
C LEU A 540 -9.77 20.21 14.44
N GLN A 541 -9.17 19.17 13.84
CA GLN A 541 -7.88 19.20 13.16
C GLN A 541 -8.03 19.20 11.64
N GLU A 542 -9.11 18.63 11.12
CA GLU A 542 -9.36 18.53 9.69
C GLU A 542 -10.81 18.83 9.34
N LEU A 543 -11.02 19.78 8.43
CA LEU A 543 -12.31 20.11 7.85
C LEU A 543 -12.24 19.96 6.32
N ARG A 544 -13.11 19.13 5.75
CA ARG A 544 -13.25 19.01 4.29
C ARG A 544 -14.68 19.27 3.86
N ILE A 545 -14.86 20.13 2.86
CA ILE A 545 -16.14 20.43 2.23
C ILE A 545 -15.96 20.30 0.72
N LYS A 546 -16.69 19.40 0.08
CA LYS A 546 -16.51 19.09 -1.33
C LYS A 546 -17.82 18.94 -2.06
N ASP A 547 -17.92 19.47 -3.27
CA ASP A 547 -19.09 19.31 -4.14
C ASP A 547 -20.39 19.70 -3.41
N CYS A 548 -20.39 20.90 -2.85
CA CYS A 548 -21.51 21.51 -2.13
C CYS A 548 -21.88 22.83 -2.83
N PRO A 549 -22.53 22.78 -4.02
CA PRO A 549 -22.60 23.91 -4.94
C PRO A 549 -23.53 25.04 -4.47
N LYS A 550 -24.57 24.72 -3.69
CA LYS A 550 -25.56 25.68 -3.20
C LYS A 550 -25.20 26.33 -1.87
N LEU A 551 -24.06 25.98 -1.28
CA LEU A 551 -23.70 26.45 0.04
C LEU A 551 -23.34 27.95 -0.06
N ILE A 552 -24.21 28.82 0.44
CA ILE A 552 -24.05 30.28 0.29
C ILE A 552 -23.34 30.87 1.52
N LYS A 553 -23.72 30.43 2.73
CA LYS A 553 -23.29 31.08 3.97
C LYS A 553 -22.77 30.10 5.03
N SER A 554 -21.82 30.67 5.78
CA SER A 554 -21.22 30.26 7.06
C SER A 554 -20.36 28.99 7.09
N LEU A 555 -19.09 29.21 7.41
CA LEU A 555 -18.22 28.27 8.09
C LEU A 555 -18.12 28.66 9.59
N PRO A 556 -17.72 27.74 10.48
CA PRO A 556 -17.39 28.07 11.86
C PRO A 556 -16.37 29.21 11.93
N LYS A 557 -16.57 30.23 12.78
CA LYS A 557 -15.73 31.44 12.75
C LYS A 557 -14.32 31.21 13.30
N HIS A 558 -14.21 30.32 14.29
CA HIS A 558 -12.96 30.11 15.02
C HIS A 558 -12.64 28.63 15.21
N LEU A 559 -11.53 28.17 14.63
CA LEU A 559 -11.09 26.77 14.65
C LEU A 559 -9.62 26.69 15.11
N PRO A 560 -9.34 26.73 16.42
CA PRO A 560 -8.00 26.95 16.95
C PRO A 560 -7.02 25.79 16.67
N SER A 561 -7.52 24.56 16.60
CA SER A 561 -6.74 23.34 16.43
C SER A 561 -6.63 22.87 14.97
N LEU A 562 -7.25 23.59 14.03
CA LEU A 562 -7.36 23.17 12.64
C LEU A 562 -5.98 23.15 11.97
N LYS A 563 -5.60 21.99 11.44
CA LYS A 563 -4.35 21.75 10.71
C LYS A 563 -4.57 21.66 9.20
N LYS A 564 -5.72 21.13 8.78
CA LYS A 564 -6.06 20.94 7.36
C LYS A 564 -7.45 21.47 7.05
N LEU A 565 -7.54 22.31 6.02
CA LEU A 565 -8.80 22.76 5.45
C LEU A 565 -8.82 22.46 3.94
N ALA A 566 -9.84 21.76 3.47
CA ALA A 566 -10.07 21.53 2.05
C ALA A 566 -11.48 21.99 1.67
N ILE A 567 -11.59 22.89 0.71
CA ILE A 567 -12.86 23.33 0.11
C ILE A 567 -12.75 23.11 -1.40
N GLU A 568 -13.61 22.27 -1.96
CA GLU A 568 -13.60 21.93 -3.38
C GLU A 568 -15.00 22.02 -4.01
N ASP A 569 -15.13 22.62 -5.19
CA ASP A 569 -16.37 22.68 -5.97
C ASP A 569 -17.54 23.29 -5.14
N CYS A 570 -17.29 24.46 -4.55
CA CYS A 570 -18.21 25.24 -3.70
C CYS A 570 -18.25 26.70 -4.18
N GLU A 571 -18.82 26.92 -5.37
CA GLU A 571 -18.68 28.19 -6.11
C GLU A 571 -19.49 29.35 -5.50
N GLU A 572 -20.65 29.07 -4.87
CA GLU A 572 -21.54 30.08 -4.27
C GLU A 572 -21.17 30.47 -2.83
N LEU A 573 -20.09 29.89 -2.25
CA LEU A 573 -19.72 30.07 -0.85
C LEU A 573 -19.18 31.48 -0.55
N GLU A 574 -20.08 32.38 -0.17
CA GLU A 574 -19.79 33.78 0.16
C GLU A 574 -19.50 33.96 1.66
N CYS A 575 -18.28 33.59 2.08
CA CYS A 575 -17.84 33.82 3.45
C CYS A 575 -16.32 33.94 3.59
N PHE A 576 -15.86 34.36 4.77
CA PHE A 576 -14.46 34.34 5.15
C PHE A 576 -14.03 32.94 5.60
N LEU A 577 -12.76 32.62 5.37
CA LEU A 577 -12.14 31.43 5.95
C LEU A 577 -12.17 31.48 7.49
N PRO A 578 -12.29 30.33 8.17
CA PRO A 578 -12.25 30.25 9.62
C PRO A 578 -10.92 30.79 10.17
N ARG A 579 -10.95 31.48 11.31
CA ARG A 579 -9.72 31.85 12.02
C ARG A 579 -9.06 30.59 12.58
N ALA A 580 -7.98 30.15 11.91
CA ALA A 580 -7.29 28.89 12.18
C ALA A 580 -5.76 29.10 12.31
N PRO A 581 -5.25 29.51 13.48
CA PRO A 581 -3.84 29.86 13.65
C PRO A 581 -2.85 28.68 13.53
N SER A 582 -3.35 27.44 13.58
CA SER A 582 -2.54 26.21 13.52
C SER A 582 -2.54 25.54 12.14
N ILE A 583 -3.17 26.16 11.13
CA ILE A 583 -3.34 25.55 9.80
C ILE A 583 -1.99 25.33 9.14
N CYS A 584 -1.79 24.11 8.64
CA CYS A 584 -0.59 23.64 7.96
C CYS A 584 -0.87 23.33 6.48
N GLU A 585 -2.08 22.87 6.17
CA GLU A 585 -2.50 22.48 4.81
C GLU A 585 -3.81 23.20 4.43
N LEU A 586 -3.81 23.89 3.29
CA LEU A 586 -4.99 24.53 2.72
C LEU A 586 -5.18 24.11 1.26
N GLU A 587 -6.36 23.57 0.94
CA GLU A 587 -6.77 23.20 -0.41
C GLU A 587 -8.04 23.96 -0.80
N LEU A 588 -7.99 24.75 -1.87
CA LEU A 588 -9.09 25.51 -2.42
C LEU A 588 -9.26 25.16 -3.90
N LYS A 589 -10.43 24.65 -4.30
CA LYS A 589 -10.70 24.29 -5.70
C LYS A 589 -12.07 24.79 -6.12
N LYS A 590 -12.16 25.63 -7.15
CA LYS A 590 -13.42 26.25 -7.62
C LYS A 590 -14.25 26.83 -6.47
N CYS A 591 -13.75 27.90 -5.86
CA CYS A 591 -14.36 28.56 -4.71
C CYS A 591 -14.35 30.08 -4.93
N ASP A 592 -15.03 30.54 -5.98
CA ASP A 592 -14.86 31.90 -6.51
C ASP A 592 -15.48 33.00 -5.62
N ALA A 593 -16.52 32.65 -4.84
CA ALA A 593 -17.19 33.58 -3.94
C ALA A 593 -16.49 33.76 -2.57
N LEU A 594 -15.43 32.99 -2.27
CA LEU A 594 -14.75 33.05 -0.98
C LEU A 594 -14.02 34.38 -0.77
N GLN A 595 -14.23 34.98 0.39
CA GLN A 595 -13.50 36.18 0.81
C GLN A 595 -12.23 35.77 1.55
N LEU A 596 -11.07 36.16 1.01
CA LEU A 596 -9.76 35.65 1.45
C LEU A 596 -8.98 36.71 2.21
N GLU A 597 -8.52 36.33 3.41
CA GLU A 597 -7.63 37.13 4.26
C GLU A 597 -6.20 36.56 4.25
N PRO A 598 -5.20 37.32 4.73
CA PRO A 598 -3.83 36.82 4.87
C PRO A 598 -3.77 35.52 5.68
N LEU A 599 -3.11 34.51 5.12
CA LEU A 599 -2.97 33.19 5.74
C LEU A 599 -1.92 33.22 6.86
N PRO A 600 -2.04 32.35 7.88
CA PRO A 600 -1.12 32.35 9.00
C PRO A 600 0.26 31.78 8.64
N CYS A 601 1.28 32.21 9.39
CA CYS A 601 2.68 31.83 9.17
C CYS A 601 2.98 30.33 9.32
N SER A 602 2.06 29.56 9.91
CA SER A 602 2.19 28.11 10.12
C SER A 602 1.95 27.27 8.86
N LEU A 603 1.40 27.87 7.79
CA LEU A 603 1.03 27.17 6.56
C LEU A 603 2.26 26.58 5.86
N ARG A 604 2.20 25.28 5.53
CA ARG A 604 3.24 24.51 4.87
C ARG A 604 2.86 24.08 3.45
N GLU A 605 1.60 23.73 3.23
CA GLU A 605 1.09 23.32 1.93
C GLU A 605 -0.12 24.17 1.53
N LEU A 606 -0.06 24.74 0.33
CA LEU A 606 -1.16 25.46 -0.30
C LEU A 606 -1.45 24.84 -1.68
N LYS A 607 -2.70 24.45 -1.90
CA LYS A 607 -3.19 23.96 -3.18
C LYS A 607 -4.38 24.78 -3.65
N ILE A 608 -4.28 25.35 -4.84
CA ILE A 608 -5.30 26.19 -5.45
C ILE A 608 -5.64 25.61 -6.83
N ALA A 609 -6.92 25.45 -7.15
CA ALA A 609 -7.35 24.89 -8.42
C ALA A 609 -8.62 25.51 -9.01
N GLY A 610 -8.59 26.01 -10.25
CA GLY A 610 -9.79 26.44 -10.97
C GLY A 610 -10.62 27.51 -10.28
N SER A 611 -9.99 28.40 -9.52
CA SER A 611 -10.65 29.52 -8.84
C SER A 611 -10.33 30.84 -9.55
N ASN A 612 -11.19 31.85 -9.45
CA ASN A 612 -10.98 33.25 -9.89
C ASN A 612 -9.93 33.98 -9.03
N MET A 613 -8.84 33.28 -8.72
CA MET A 613 -7.68 33.82 -8.03
C MET A 613 -6.82 34.59 -9.02
N ASN A 614 -6.42 35.80 -8.64
CA ASN A 614 -5.47 36.61 -9.40
C ASN A 614 -4.20 36.88 -8.58
N ASP A 615 -3.21 37.52 -9.19
CA ASP A 615 -1.93 37.85 -8.56
C ASP A 615 -2.09 38.60 -7.23
N SER A 616 -2.95 39.61 -7.18
CA SER A 616 -3.17 40.43 -5.98
C SER A 616 -3.75 39.63 -4.81
N ILE A 617 -4.67 38.70 -5.09
CA ILE A 617 -5.26 37.83 -4.06
C ILE A 617 -4.20 36.85 -3.56
N LEU A 618 -3.42 36.25 -4.47
CA LEU A 618 -2.35 35.32 -4.12
C LEU A 618 -1.28 36.02 -3.26
N GLU A 619 -0.87 37.23 -3.61
CA GLU A 619 0.05 38.06 -2.81
C GLU A 619 -0.53 38.36 -1.43
N GLN A 620 -1.79 38.80 -1.35
CA GLN A 620 -2.45 39.08 -0.08
C GLN A 620 -2.52 37.84 0.83
N MET A 621 -2.84 36.66 0.27
CA MET A 621 -2.89 35.41 1.01
C MET A 621 -1.52 34.99 1.54
N LEU A 622 -0.47 35.19 0.74
CA LEU A 622 0.88 34.73 1.05
C LEU A 622 1.75 35.74 1.81
N GLN A 623 1.26 36.95 2.06
CA GLN A 623 2.00 38.06 2.70
C GLN A 623 2.68 37.69 4.03
N HIS A 624 2.13 36.75 4.78
CA HIS A 624 2.67 36.31 6.08
C HIS A 624 3.18 34.86 6.10
N CYS A 625 3.16 34.17 4.95
CA CYS A 625 3.56 32.77 4.84
C CYS A 625 5.09 32.63 4.77
N THR A 626 5.71 32.44 5.93
CA THR A 626 7.18 32.32 6.07
C THR A 626 7.69 30.87 6.16
N HIS A 627 6.80 29.87 6.15
CA HIS A 627 7.14 28.44 6.27
C HIS A 627 6.52 27.57 5.17
N LEU A 628 6.10 28.18 4.05
CA LEU A 628 5.45 27.45 2.97
C LEU A 628 6.48 26.54 2.28
N ASP A 629 6.28 25.23 2.40
CA ASP A 629 7.14 24.18 1.85
C ASP A 629 6.66 23.74 0.45
N LYS A 630 5.33 23.75 0.21
CA LYS A 630 4.72 23.25 -1.03
C LYS A 630 3.58 24.13 -1.54
N LEU A 631 3.62 24.42 -2.84
CA LEU A 631 2.63 25.24 -3.54
C LEU A 631 2.18 24.52 -4.82
N THR A 632 0.86 24.36 -4.96
CA THR A 632 0.25 23.75 -6.15
C THR A 632 -0.81 24.67 -6.72
N ILE A 633 -0.67 25.07 -7.99
CA ILE A 633 -1.61 25.94 -8.71
C ILE A 633 -2.08 25.19 -9.96
N LEU A 634 -3.38 24.96 -10.08
CA LEU A 634 -3.98 24.18 -11.16
C LEU A 634 -5.08 24.99 -11.85
N ASN A 635 -5.05 25.11 -13.18
CA ASN A 635 -6.15 25.69 -13.96
C ASN A 635 -6.59 27.10 -13.49
N CYS A 636 -5.65 27.95 -13.07
CA CYS A 636 -5.92 29.34 -12.66
C CYS A 636 -5.39 30.28 -13.75
N SER A 637 -6.29 30.86 -14.55
CA SER A 637 -5.91 31.70 -15.71
C SER A 637 -5.46 33.10 -15.33
N ASP A 638 -5.97 33.64 -14.22
CA ASP A 638 -5.72 35.03 -13.82
C ASP A 638 -4.47 35.19 -12.95
N ILE A 639 -3.82 34.08 -12.55
CA ILE A 639 -2.51 34.08 -11.90
C ILE A 639 -1.43 34.12 -12.97
N ARG A 640 -0.78 35.27 -13.07
CA ARG A 640 0.32 35.53 -14.02
C ARG A 640 1.68 35.45 -13.36
N SER A 641 1.80 35.60 -12.04
CA SER A 641 3.11 35.46 -11.39
C SER A 641 3.03 34.98 -9.93
N LEU A 642 4.16 34.48 -9.42
CA LEU A 642 4.30 34.17 -8.00
C LEU A 642 4.86 35.37 -7.22
N PRO A 643 4.53 35.50 -5.92
CA PRO A 643 5.06 36.58 -5.08
C PRO A 643 6.58 36.56 -4.96
N GLU A 644 7.21 37.73 -4.85
CA GLU A 644 8.68 37.88 -4.78
C GLU A 644 9.25 37.79 -3.34
N ASP A 645 8.38 37.71 -2.33
CA ASP A 645 8.72 37.85 -0.91
C ASP A 645 9.24 36.54 -0.26
N SER A 646 9.07 36.43 1.08
CA SER A 646 9.59 35.35 1.95
C SER A 646 9.31 33.92 1.50
N VAL A 647 8.34 33.71 0.60
CA VAL A 647 7.99 32.40 0.04
C VAL A 647 9.10 31.86 -0.89
N SER A 648 9.83 32.75 -1.56
CA SER A 648 10.91 32.39 -2.52
C SER A 648 12.05 31.58 -1.89
N ILE A 649 12.31 31.80 -0.60
CA ILE A 649 13.39 31.12 0.14
C ILE A 649 12.95 29.86 0.89
N THR A 650 11.64 29.63 1.09
CA THR A 650 11.16 28.46 1.85
C THR A 650 10.60 27.36 0.98
N LEU A 651 10.07 27.70 -0.19
CA LEU A 651 9.37 26.76 -1.05
C LEU A 651 10.31 25.67 -1.58
N ARG A 652 9.94 24.40 -1.38
CA ARG A 652 10.67 23.22 -1.83
C ARG A 652 9.98 22.51 -2.98
N ASP A 653 8.66 22.48 -2.97
CA ASP A 653 7.87 21.78 -3.98
C ASP A 653 6.92 22.75 -4.70
N LEU A 654 7.09 22.91 -6.00
CA LEU A 654 6.24 23.74 -6.84
C LEU A 654 5.56 22.90 -7.93
N CYS A 655 4.24 23.00 -8.03
CA CYS A 655 3.45 22.35 -9.06
C CYS A 655 2.54 23.37 -9.75
N ILE A 656 2.71 23.59 -11.05
CA ILE A 656 1.88 24.49 -11.86
C ILE A 656 1.30 23.70 -13.03
N HIS A 657 -0.02 23.74 -13.17
CA HIS A 657 -0.74 23.02 -14.22
C HIS A 657 -1.76 23.95 -14.88
N ARG A 658 -1.83 23.99 -16.21
CA ARG A 658 -2.87 24.73 -16.96
C ARG A 658 -3.01 26.22 -16.58
N CYS A 659 -1.90 26.91 -16.38
CA CYS A 659 -1.89 28.37 -16.19
C CYS A 659 -1.30 28.97 -17.47
N GLU A 660 -2.16 29.50 -18.35
CA GLU A 660 -1.75 29.87 -19.73
C GLU A 660 -0.90 31.15 -19.76
N ASP A 661 -1.25 32.20 -19.01
CA ASP A 661 -0.58 33.51 -19.05
C ASP A 661 0.50 33.69 -17.97
N PHE A 662 0.98 32.60 -17.39
CA PHE A 662 1.91 32.63 -16.26
C PHE A 662 3.35 32.96 -16.71
N ASP A 663 3.92 34.02 -16.12
CA ASP A 663 5.28 34.51 -16.30
C ASP A 663 6.28 33.67 -15.50
N PHE A 664 7.09 32.90 -16.22
CA PHE A 664 8.10 32.01 -15.67
C PHE A 664 9.37 32.72 -15.20
N SER A 665 9.60 33.98 -15.59
CA SER A 665 10.85 34.70 -15.31
C SER A 665 11.12 34.86 -13.81
N LYS A 666 10.07 34.93 -12.99
CA LYS A 666 10.18 35.11 -11.54
C LYS A 666 10.44 33.82 -10.76
N ILE A 667 10.24 32.65 -11.37
CA ILE A 667 10.49 31.36 -10.70
C ILE A 667 11.99 31.17 -10.40
N PHE A 668 12.88 31.83 -11.14
CA PHE A 668 14.33 31.77 -10.87
C PHE A 668 14.75 32.36 -9.52
N LEU A 669 13.87 33.13 -8.85
CA LEU A 669 14.09 33.61 -7.49
C LEU A 669 13.97 32.49 -6.42
N TYR A 670 13.40 31.34 -6.78
CA TYR A 670 13.06 30.25 -5.87
C TYR A 670 14.21 29.23 -5.74
N THR A 671 15.31 29.65 -5.11
CA THR A 671 16.54 28.84 -5.03
C THR A 671 16.46 27.59 -4.15
N SER A 672 15.45 27.51 -3.27
CA SER A 672 15.26 26.41 -2.32
C SER A 672 14.47 25.22 -2.89
N LEU A 673 13.99 25.32 -4.14
CA LEU A 673 13.19 24.27 -4.77
C LEU A 673 13.95 22.94 -4.89
N GLU A 674 13.35 21.88 -4.37
CA GLU A 674 13.78 20.49 -4.48
C GLU A 674 13.00 19.73 -5.57
N SER A 675 11.74 20.06 -5.80
CA SER A 675 10.90 19.46 -6.84
C SER A 675 10.08 20.50 -7.60
N MET A 676 10.02 20.35 -8.93
CA MET A 676 9.24 21.21 -9.81
C MET A 676 8.42 20.39 -10.81
N LYS A 677 7.13 20.68 -10.90
CA LYS A 677 6.19 20.07 -11.86
C LYS A 677 5.48 21.16 -12.64
N ILE A 678 5.52 21.06 -13.96
CA ILE A 678 4.97 22.04 -14.89
C ILE A 678 4.16 21.27 -15.92
N ASP A 679 2.89 21.60 -16.13
CA ASP A 679 2.06 20.91 -17.14
C ASP A 679 1.11 21.85 -17.89
N LYS A 680 1.06 21.72 -19.22
CA LYS A 680 0.13 22.43 -20.11
C LYS A 680 0.17 23.94 -19.92
N MET A 681 1.36 24.52 -20.08
CA MET A 681 1.58 25.96 -19.97
C MET A 681 1.88 26.59 -21.35
N LYS A 682 1.27 27.74 -21.62
CA LYS A 682 1.69 28.66 -22.68
C LYS A 682 2.68 29.67 -22.10
N CYS A 683 3.80 29.19 -21.57
CA CYS A 683 4.82 30.08 -21.02
C CYS A 683 5.39 30.92 -22.18
N GLY A 684 4.87 32.12 -22.43
CA GLY A 684 5.31 33.01 -23.51
C GLY A 684 6.78 33.46 -23.44
N GLN A 685 7.54 32.95 -22.46
CA GLN A 685 8.95 33.26 -22.23
C GLN A 685 9.84 32.04 -21.91
N LEU A 686 9.29 30.82 -21.75
CA LEU A 686 10.10 29.63 -21.41
C LEU A 686 10.57 28.89 -22.67
N GLU A 687 11.22 29.61 -23.58
CA GLU A 687 11.83 28.99 -24.76
C GLU A 687 12.97 28.02 -24.36
N SER A 688 13.67 28.32 -23.27
CA SER A 688 14.76 27.53 -22.72
C SER A 688 14.59 27.35 -21.21
N PHE A 689 14.68 26.11 -20.71
CA PHE A 689 14.66 25.82 -19.27
C PHE A 689 16.09 25.69 -18.72
N PRO A 690 16.55 26.61 -17.84
CA PRO A 690 17.93 26.65 -17.36
C PRO A 690 18.11 25.82 -16.09
N LEU A 691 18.66 24.60 -16.22
CA LEU A 691 18.85 23.68 -15.09
C LEU A 691 19.66 24.33 -13.95
N GLY A 692 20.80 24.94 -14.25
CA GLY A 692 21.74 25.50 -13.27
C GLY A 692 21.24 26.72 -12.49
N SER A 693 20.04 27.23 -12.80
CA SER A 693 19.41 28.29 -12.00
C SER A 693 18.83 27.78 -10.67
N PHE A 694 18.74 26.46 -10.47
CA PHE A 694 18.12 25.86 -9.29
C PHE A 694 19.09 24.93 -8.52
N PRO A 695 19.79 25.44 -7.49
CA PRO A 695 20.87 24.69 -6.83
C PRO A 695 20.40 23.45 -6.06
N MET A 696 19.17 23.48 -5.50
CA MET A 696 18.64 22.39 -4.67
C MET A 696 17.73 21.40 -5.43
N LEU A 697 17.48 21.63 -6.72
CA LEU A 697 16.47 20.91 -7.50
C LEU A 697 16.89 19.48 -7.78
N LYS A 698 16.07 18.52 -7.34
CA LYS A 698 16.28 17.06 -7.46
C LYS A 698 15.37 16.44 -8.52
N HIS A 699 14.14 16.94 -8.65
CA HIS A 699 13.14 16.34 -9.53
C HIS A 699 12.46 17.41 -10.39
N VAL A 700 12.44 17.19 -11.71
CA VAL A 700 11.77 18.07 -12.67
C VAL A 700 10.86 17.25 -13.58
N GLU A 701 9.59 17.64 -13.64
CA GLU A 701 8.60 17.10 -14.55
C GLU A 701 8.01 18.24 -15.40
N ILE A 702 8.18 18.19 -16.73
CA ILE A 702 7.66 19.18 -17.67
C ILE A 702 6.77 18.48 -18.69
N TRP A 703 5.47 18.74 -18.63
CA TRP A 703 4.46 18.08 -19.45
C TRP A 703 3.76 19.10 -20.35
N ARG A 704 3.48 18.74 -21.61
CA ARG A 704 2.65 19.53 -22.54
C ARG A 704 2.98 21.02 -22.61
N CYS A 705 4.26 21.39 -22.51
CA CYS A 705 4.70 22.78 -22.62
C CYS A 705 5.02 23.09 -24.08
N GLU A 706 4.19 23.93 -24.72
CA GLU A 706 4.27 24.17 -26.16
C GLU A 706 5.40 25.13 -26.54
N GLU A 707 5.80 26.06 -25.67
CA GLU A 707 6.86 27.03 -26.00
C GLU A 707 8.27 26.52 -25.69
N LEU A 708 8.41 25.41 -24.95
CA LEU A 708 9.72 24.87 -24.58
C LEU A 708 10.44 24.32 -25.82
N LYS A 709 11.56 24.94 -26.19
CA LYS A 709 12.43 24.49 -27.29
C LYS A 709 13.73 23.88 -26.80
N PHE A 710 14.29 24.36 -25.69
CA PHE A 710 15.62 23.97 -25.24
C PHE A 710 15.67 23.64 -23.73
N ILE A 711 16.55 22.72 -23.36
CA ILE A 711 17.05 22.58 -21.97
C ILE A 711 18.47 23.11 -21.97
N SER A 712 18.76 24.12 -21.15
CA SER A 712 20.06 24.77 -21.06
C SER A 712 20.73 24.54 -19.70
N ALA A 713 22.04 24.70 -19.67
CA ALA A 713 22.80 24.59 -18.42
C ALA A 713 22.61 25.84 -17.52
N ALA A 714 22.51 27.03 -18.11
CA ALA A 714 22.37 28.30 -17.41
C ALA A 714 21.71 29.36 -18.32
N LEU A 715 21.26 30.47 -17.73
CA LEU A 715 20.82 31.66 -18.48
C LEU A 715 22.04 32.38 -19.08
N GLU A 716 21.92 32.88 -20.31
CA GLU A 716 22.95 33.70 -20.97
C GLU A 716 23.37 34.87 -20.05
N GLY A 717 24.65 34.94 -19.69
CA GLY A 717 25.20 36.00 -18.82
C GLY A 717 25.27 35.69 -17.32
N SER A 718 24.85 34.51 -16.87
CA SER A 718 24.98 34.10 -15.46
C SER A 718 26.33 33.41 -15.17
N HIS A 719 27.18 34.03 -14.35
CA HIS A 719 28.51 33.51 -13.97
C HIS A 719 28.49 32.41 -12.89
N HIS A 720 27.33 31.87 -12.52
CA HIS A 720 27.18 30.98 -11.37
C HIS A 720 27.17 29.50 -11.77
N GLN A 721 28.27 28.81 -11.43
CA GLN A 721 28.50 27.36 -11.63
C GLN A 721 27.83 26.49 -10.56
N HIS A 722 26.54 26.69 -10.27
CA HIS A 722 25.83 25.81 -9.35
C HIS A 722 25.19 24.65 -10.13
N LEU A 723 25.93 23.55 -10.24
CA LEU A 723 25.42 22.32 -10.85
C LEU A 723 24.35 21.71 -9.95
N THR A 724 23.19 21.43 -10.54
CA THR A 724 21.98 20.98 -9.83
C THR A 724 22.18 19.66 -9.08
N CYS A 725 21.44 19.50 -7.98
CA CYS A 725 21.27 18.20 -7.30
C CYS A 725 20.32 17.25 -8.06
N LEU A 726 20.10 17.47 -9.36
CA LEU A 726 19.04 16.87 -10.16
C LEU A 726 19.27 15.36 -10.28
N ASP A 727 18.31 14.57 -9.78
CA ASP A 727 18.28 13.12 -9.84
C ASP A 727 17.39 12.62 -10.99
N SER A 728 16.27 13.31 -11.26
CA SER A 728 15.31 12.90 -12.29
C SER A 728 14.81 14.07 -13.13
N LEU A 729 14.84 13.89 -14.45
CA LEU A 729 14.27 14.81 -15.44
C LEU A 729 13.27 14.06 -16.32
N ASP A 730 12.04 14.57 -16.38
CA ASP A 730 10.95 13.98 -17.15
C ASP A 730 10.30 15.04 -18.05
N ILE A 731 10.38 14.86 -19.36
CA ILE A 731 9.79 15.74 -20.37
C ILE A 731 8.77 14.94 -21.17
N ARG A 732 7.50 15.35 -21.10
CA ARG A 732 6.38 14.62 -21.71
C ARG A 732 5.54 15.53 -22.60
N SER A 733 5.18 15.05 -23.78
CA SER A 733 4.24 15.71 -24.71
C SER A 733 4.60 17.17 -25.03
N CYS A 734 5.88 17.55 -24.99
CA CYS A 734 6.36 18.91 -25.30
C CYS A 734 6.68 19.01 -26.79
N GLN A 735 5.75 19.55 -27.57
CA GLN A 735 5.74 19.39 -29.02
C GLN A 735 6.82 20.18 -29.76
N ASN A 736 7.23 21.35 -29.24
CA ASN A 736 8.28 22.18 -29.85
C ASN A 736 9.67 21.95 -29.24
N PHE A 737 9.84 20.99 -28.33
CA PHE A 737 11.14 20.70 -27.73
C PHE A 737 12.12 20.19 -28.79
N ILE A 738 13.22 20.90 -29.04
CA ILE A 738 14.15 20.68 -30.16
C ILE A 738 15.41 19.93 -29.73
N SER A 739 16.07 20.38 -28.66
CA SER A 739 17.38 19.87 -28.26
C SER A 739 17.81 20.29 -26.85
N PHE A 740 18.83 19.61 -26.32
CA PHE A 740 19.58 20.05 -25.15
C PHE A 740 20.72 20.98 -25.58
N GLN A 741 20.77 22.20 -25.04
CA GLN A 741 21.83 23.20 -25.25
C GLN A 741 22.70 23.31 -24.00
N ILE A 742 23.48 22.27 -23.74
CA ILE A 742 24.42 22.22 -22.61
C ILE A 742 25.81 22.41 -23.21
N GLU A 743 26.50 23.48 -22.83
CA GLU A 743 27.84 23.82 -23.35
C GLU A 743 28.88 22.74 -23.00
N ASP A 744 29.87 22.60 -23.88
CA ASP A 744 30.99 21.67 -23.71
C ASP A 744 31.73 21.95 -22.39
N GLY A 745 31.80 20.94 -21.51
CA GLY A 745 32.46 21.04 -20.20
C GLY A 745 31.52 21.23 -18.99
N LEU A 746 30.21 21.42 -19.21
CA LEU A 746 29.21 21.44 -18.14
C LEU A 746 28.52 20.07 -18.00
N SER A 747 28.50 19.52 -16.78
CA SER A 747 27.97 18.17 -16.49
C SER A 747 26.90 18.17 -15.41
N VAL A 748 25.74 17.56 -15.66
CA VAL A 748 24.69 17.31 -14.67
C VAL A 748 24.99 15.97 -13.98
N THR A 749 25.95 15.99 -13.05
CA THR A 749 26.58 14.77 -12.50
C THR A 749 25.66 13.88 -11.67
N ASN A 750 24.52 14.38 -11.22
CA ASN A 750 23.63 13.66 -10.31
C ASN A 750 22.45 12.99 -11.01
N LEU A 751 22.20 13.29 -12.30
CA LEU A 751 21.03 12.80 -13.01
C LEU A 751 21.10 11.26 -13.16
N THR A 752 20.16 10.55 -12.53
CA THR A 752 20.06 9.09 -12.61
C THR A 752 18.94 8.61 -13.53
N ARG A 753 17.93 9.45 -13.78
CA ARG A 753 16.79 9.13 -14.63
C ARG A 753 16.48 10.25 -15.62
N LEU A 754 16.38 9.88 -16.90
CA LEU A 754 15.89 10.74 -17.98
C LEU A 754 14.71 10.05 -18.67
N THR A 755 13.56 10.71 -18.70
CA THR A 755 12.37 10.26 -19.42
C THR A 755 11.97 11.30 -20.45
N LEU A 756 11.79 10.85 -21.69
CA LEU A 756 11.30 11.63 -22.82
C LEU A 756 10.08 10.90 -23.37
N TRP A 757 8.93 11.57 -23.42
CA TRP A 757 7.67 10.98 -23.89
C TRP A 757 7.00 11.91 -24.89
N SER A 758 6.56 11.43 -26.06
CA SER A 758 5.77 12.17 -27.06
C SER A 758 6.33 13.57 -27.41
N CYS A 759 7.64 13.67 -27.66
CA CYS A 759 8.31 14.93 -28.00
C CYS A 759 8.57 14.99 -29.52
N GLU A 760 7.63 15.52 -30.31
CA GLU A 760 7.66 15.39 -31.78
C GLU A 760 8.75 16.24 -32.48
N SER A 761 9.23 17.32 -31.87
CA SER A 761 10.26 18.19 -32.48
C SER A 761 11.69 17.86 -32.10
N LEU A 762 11.90 16.92 -31.17
CA LEU A 762 13.21 16.63 -30.62
C LEU A 762 14.09 15.96 -31.69
N LYS A 763 15.15 16.63 -32.12
CA LYS A 763 16.00 16.20 -33.25
C LYS A 763 17.14 15.27 -32.81
N SER A 764 17.70 15.51 -31.63
CA SER A 764 18.84 14.75 -31.11
C SER A 764 18.95 14.84 -29.59
N LEU A 765 19.54 13.81 -28.98
CA LEU A 765 20.05 13.84 -27.61
C LEU A 765 21.40 14.61 -27.56
N PRO A 766 21.94 14.96 -26.37
CA PRO A 766 23.25 15.62 -26.27
C PRO A 766 24.36 14.76 -26.86
N GLU A 767 25.23 15.28 -27.74
CA GLU A 767 26.28 14.51 -28.44
C GLU A 767 27.36 13.94 -27.47
N GLN A 768 27.63 14.63 -26.36
CA GLN A 768 28.55 14.19 -25.29
C GLN A 768 27.81 13.63 -24.07
N MET A 769 26.78 12.81 -24.28
CA MET A 769 25.89 12.35 -23.20
C MET A 769 26.61 11.67 -22.03
N HIS A 770 27.72 10.97 -22.28
CA HIS A 770 28.56 10.37 -21.25
C HIS A 770 29.23 11.42 -20.33
N SER A 771 29.54 12.61 -20.86
CA SER A 771 30.13 13.74 -20.14
C SER A 771 29.04 14.58 -19.46
N VAL A 772 27.92 14.80 -20.15
CA VAL A 772 26.80 15.61 -19.68
C VAL A 772 26.00 14.89 -18.58
N PHE A 773 25.77 13.57 -18.69
CA PHE A 773 24.99 12.77 -17.73
C PHE A 773 25.77 11.53 -17.22
N PRO A 774 26.91 11.70 -16.52
CA PRO A 774 27.81 10.60 -16.16
C PRO A 774 27.24 9.63 -15.11
N SER A 775 26.11 9.95 -14.47
CA SER A 775 25.44 9.12 -13.46
C SER A 775 24.13 8.48 -13.92
N LEU A 776 23.76 8.63 -15.20
CA LEU A 776 22.50 8.15 -15.72
C LEU A 776 22.40 6.61 -15.61
N LYS A 777 21.31 6.14 -15.01
CA LYS A 777 20.99 4.72 -14.82
C LYS A 777 19.79 4.28 -15.64
N VAL A 778 18.83 5.17 -15.88
CA VAL A 778 17.58 4.89 -16.58
C VAL A 778 17.35 5.91 -17.68
N LEU A 779 17.15 5.43 -18.91
CA LEU A 779 16.80 6.24 -20.07
C LEU A 779 15.51 5.71 -20.71
N ASN A 780 14.46 6.52 -20.72
CA ASN A 780 13.20 6.18 -21.38
C ASN A 780 12.95 7.17 -22.53
N ILE A 781 12.72 6.66 -23.73
CA ILE A 781 12.39 7.45 -24.92
C ILE A 781 11.14 6.83 -25.56
N ILE A 782 10.03 7.55 -25.49
CA ILE A 782 8.73 7.05 -25.89
C ILE A 782 8.17 8.06 -26.89
N ASP A 783 7.78 7.63 -28.08
CA ASP A 783 7.10 8.44 -29.09
C ASP A 783 7.85 9.74 -29.48
N CYS A 784 9.14 9.66 -29.84
CA CYS A 784 9.95 10.85 -30.18
C CYS A 784 10.46 10.82 -31.64
N PRO A 785 9.58 10.96 -32.65
CA PRO A 785 9.80 10.52 -34.03
C PRO A 785 10.95 11.21 -34.80
N LYS A 786 11.35 12.42 -34.40
CA LYS A 786 12.41 13.18 -35.10
C LYS A 786 13.83 12.87 -34.60
N ILE A 787 14.00 12.08 -33.55
CA ILE A 787 15.34 11.70 -33.08
C ILE A 787 15.97 10.75 -34.09
N GLU A 788 16.99 11.22 -34.80
CA GLU A 788 17.59 10.52 -35.94
C GLU A 788 18.80 9.65 -35.61
N ARG A 789 19.52 10.00 -34.54
CA ARG A 789 20.77 9.34 -34.14
C ARG A 789 21.03 9.56 -32.66
N VAL A 790 21.80 8.65 -32.09
CA VAL A 790 22.34 8.77 -30.73
C VAL A 790 23.65 9.56 -30.73
N PRO A 791 24.01 10.16 -29.59
CA PRO A 791 25.33 10.75 -29.34
C PRO A 791 26.48 9.96 -29.95
N LYS A 792 27.23 10.57 -30.87
CA LYS A 792 28.38 9.94 -31.54
C LYS A 792 29.48 9.51 -30.57
N GLU A 793 29.57 10.17 -29.42
CA GLU A 793 30.60 9.92 -28.42
C GLU A 793 30.16 8.91 -27.33
N GLY A 794 29.04 8.21 -27.52
CA GLY A 794 28.61 7.08 -26.71
C GLY A 794 27.71 7.40 -25.51
N LEU A 795 27.13 6.35 -24.94
CA LEU A 795 26.20 6.39 -23.80
C LEU A 795 26.93 6.34 -22.43
N PRO A 796 26.31 6.82 -21.34
CA PRO A 796 26.88 6.74 -20.00
C PRO A 796 27.12 5.29 -19.51
N SER A 797 28.30 4.99 -18.94
CA SER A 797 28.71 3.63 -18.55
C SER A 797 27.91 3.02 -17.39
N LYS A 798 27.24 3.84 -16.56
CA LYS A 798 26.40 3.40 -15.43
C LYS A 798 24.96 3.06 -15.83
N LEU A 799 24.62 3.16 -17.11
CA LEU A 799 23.27 2.92 -17.61
C LEU A 799 22.87 1.45 -17.39
N LYS A 800 21.72 1.26 -16.74
CA LYS A 800 21.18 -0.06 -16.38
C LYS A 800 19.95 -0.43 -17.21
N GLN A 801 19.14 0.56 -17.54
CA GLN A 801 17.84 0.36 -18.17
C GLN A 801 17.65 1.33 -19.34
N ILE A 802 17.22 0.80 -20.48
CA ILE A 802 16.76 1.57 -21.63
C ILE A 802 15.37 1.08 -22.03
N THR A 803 14.44 2.01 -22.21
CA THR A 803 13.13 1.76 -22.83
C THR A 803 12.98 2.65 -24.06
N ILE A 804 12.68 2.05 -25.21
CA ILE A 804 12.40 2.77 -26.46
C ILE A 804 11.02 2.32 -26.98
N PHE A 805 10.10 3.25 -27.20
CA PHE A 805 8.75 2.96 -27.69
C PHE A 805 8.41 3.91 -28.86
N VAL A 806 7.88 3.39 -29.97
CA VAL A 806 7.29 4.17 -31.08
C VAL A 806 8.22 5.28 -31.60
N THR A 807 9.49 4.96 -31.89
CA THR A 807 10.46 5.93 -32.43
C THR A 807 11.20 5.40 -33.66
N ASP A 808 10.64 5.63 -34.86
CA ASP A 808 11.07 5.08 -36.16
C ASP A 808 12.54 5.26 -36.51
N LYS A 809 12.97 6.51 -36.58
CA LYS A 809 14.34 6.82 -37.02
C LYS A 809 15.40 6.37 -36.02
N LEU A 810 15.08 6.43 -34.72
CA LEU A 810 15.97 6.03 -33.65
C LEU A 810 16.19 4.51 -33.64
N ILE A 811 15.13 3.75 -33.90
CA ILE A 811 15.17 2.29 -33.97
C ILE A 811 15.91 1.84 -35.24
N GLU A 812 15.75 2.56 -36.35
CA GLU A 812 16.59 2.36 -37.54
C GLU A 812 18.09 2.61 -37.26
N SER A 813 18.42 3.69 -36.53
CA SER A 813 19.79 3.99 -36.07
C SER A 813 20.36 2.90 -35.14
N LEU A 814 19.55 2.42 -34.19
CA LEU A 814 19.94 1.35 -33.26
C LEU A 814 20.28 0.06 -34.00
N ILE A 815 19.42 -0.35 -34.93
CA ILE A 815 19.47 -1.68 -35.55
C ILE A 815 20.35 -1.70 -36.79
N ARG A 816 20.07 -0.83 -37.79
CA ARG A 816 20.78 -0.87 -39.08
C ARG A 816 22.19 -0.30 -39.01
N LYS A 817 22.39 0.75 -38.22
CA LYS A 817 23.66 1.47 -38.15
C LYS A 817 24.53 1.07 -36.95
N ARG A 818 23.97 0.29 -36.00
CA ARG A 818 24.63 -0.18 -34.77
C ARG A 818 25.29 0.95 -33.96
N GLU A 819 24.69 2.14 -34.00
CA GLU A 819 25.30 3.38 -33.47
C GLU A 819 25.33 3.44 -31.93
N TRP A 820 24.53 2.62 -31.24
CA TRP A 820 24.39 2.71 -29.77
C TRP A 820 25.47 1.98 -28.98
N SER A 821 26.21 1.06 -29.61
CA SER A 821 27.25 0.24 -28.96
C SER A 821 26.83 -0.35 -27.61
N LEU A 822 25.57 -0.79 -27.47
CA LEU A 822 24.99 -1.25 -26.18
C LEU A 822 25.79 -2.40 -25.54
N HIS A 823 26.42 -3.25 -26.36
CA HIS A 823 27.30 -4.33 -25.92
C HIS A 823 28.50 -3.87 -25.08
N THR A 824 28.89 -2.59 -25.16
CA THR A 824 30.00 -2.01 -24.39
C THR A 824 29.62 -1.59 -22.98
N LEU A 825 28.32 -1.61 -22.62
CA LEU A 825 27.81 -1.12 -21.34
C LEU A 825 27.85 -2.22 -20.25
N PRO A 826 28.72 -2.12 -19.23
CA PRO A 826 28.95 -3.20 -18.27
C PRO A 826 27.83 -3.36 -17.22
N SER A 827 26.98 -2.33 -17.04
CA SER A 827 25.94 -2.30 -16.01
C SER A 827 24.52 -2.52 -16.56
N PHE A 828 24.39 -2.82 -17.86
CA PHE A 828 23.11 -2.85 -18.56
C PHE A 828 22.36 -4.16 -18.34
N THR A 829 21.18 -4.10 -17.71
CA THR A 829 20.41 -5.29 -17.27
C THR A 829 19.01 -5.38 -17.87
N TYR A 830 18.41 -4.25 -18.30
CA TYR A 830 17.04 -4.23 -18.81
C TYR A 830 16.96 -3.47 -20.14
N PHE A 831 16.36 -4.10 -21.13
CA PHE A 831 16.06 -3.48 -22.41
C PHE A 831 14.61 -3.73 -22.82
N SER A 832 13.91 -2.66 -23.17
CA SER A 832 12.57 -2.76 -23.75
C SER A 832 12.49 -1.96 -25.04
N LEU A 833 12.00 -2.63 -26.08
CA LEU A 833 11.82 -2.07 -27.42
C LEU A 833 10.35 -2.23 -27.83
N SER A 834 9.75 -1.18 -28.40
CA SER A 834 8.45 -1.24 -29.05
C SER A 834 8.39 -0.40 -30.30
N TYR A 835 7.73 -0.89 -31.36
CA TYR A 835 7.96 -0.31 -32.67
C TYR A 835 6.92 -0.52 -33.78
N SER A 836 6.24 0.54 -34.20
CA SER A 836 5.08 0.45 -35.09
C SER A 836 5.30 0.70 -36.60
N GLY A 837 6.48 1.16 -37.09
CA GLY A 837 6.60 1.80 -38.42
C GLY A 837 7.48 1.16 -39.53
N VAL A 838 8.69 0.68 -39.25
CA VAL A 838 9.73 0.23 -40.22
C VAL A 838 9.62 -1.26 -40.55
N GLU A 839 10.09 -1.63 -41.74
CA GLU A 839 10.32 -3.00 -42.23
C GLU A 839 11.47 -3.69 -41.47
N MET A 840 11.22 -4.03 -40.21
CA MET A 840 12.14 -4.81 -39.39
C MET A 840 11.74 -6.28 -39.43
N GLU A 841 12.46 -7.10 -40.20
CA GLU A 841 12.12 -8.52 -40.40
C GLU A 841 12.81 -9.46 -39.39
N CYS A 842 13.93 -9.06 -38.77
CA CYS A 842 14.67 -9.86 -37.79
C CYS A 842 15.21 -9.04 -36.58
N PHE A 843 15.35 -9.68 -35.41
CA PHE A 843 15.88 -9.11 -34.16
C PHE A 843 16.38 -10.19 -33.18
N PRO A 844 17.34 -9.94 -32.27
CA PRO A 844 18.35 -8.89 -32.25
C PRO A 844 19.58 -9.29 -33.08
N ASP A 845 20.32 -8.29 -33.57
CA ASP A 845 21.59 -8.50 -34.27
C ASP A 845 22.67 -9.12 -33.37
N GLU A 846 23.60 -9.87 -33.98
CA GLU A 846 24.80 -10.39 -33.31
C GLU A 846 25.61 -9.24 -32.68
N HIS A 847 25.94 -9.37 -31.38
CA HIS A 847 26.63 -8.36 -30.56
C HIS A 847 25.91 -7.01 -30.42
N LEU A 848 24.60 -6.94 -30.65
CA LEU A 848 23.84 -5.72 -30.35
C LEU A 848 23.69 -5.50 -28.84
N LEU A 849 23.25 -6.52 -28.11
CA LEU A 849 22.95 -6.47 -26.67
C LEU A 849 24.13 -7.03 -25.84
N PRO A 850 24.38 -6.56 -24.61
CA PRO A 850 25.46 -7.08 -23.76
C PRO A 850 25.06 -8.38 -23.03
N SER A 851 26.05 -9.18 -22.63
CA SER A 851 25.84 -10.43 -21.88
C SER A 851 25.28 -10.22 -20.46
N SER A 852 25.41 -9.02 -19.91
CA SER A 852 24.85 -8.63 -18.60
C SER A 852 23.33 -8.44 -18.58
N LEU A 853 22.68 -8.51 -19.74
CA LEU A 853 21.23 -8.30 -19.88
C LEU A 853 20.47 -9.43 -19.18
N THR A 854 19.59 -9.09 -18.22
CA THR A 854 18.76 -10.05 -17.48
C THR A 854 17.32 -10.09 -17.96
N SER A 855 16.82 -9.00 -18.54
CA SER A 855 15.43 -8.89 -18.99
C SER A 855 15.35 -8.17 -20.34
N LEU A 856 14.66 -8.80 -21.30
CA LEU A 856 14.42 -8.29 -22.64
C LEU A 856 12.91 -8.26 -22.93
N ARG A 857 12.39 -7.10 -23.32
CA ARG A 857 10.99 -6.94 -23.75
C ARG A 857 10.93 -6.45 -25.19
N ILE A 858 10.22 -7.21 -26.01
CA ILE A 858 9.95 -6.97 -27.42
C ILE A 858 8.45 -6.74 -27.55
N ASN A 859 8.00 -5.51 -27.79
CA ASN A 859 6.58 -5.18 -27.85
C ASN A 859 6.21 -4.60 -29.23
N ASP A 860 4.98 -4.81 -29.65
CA ASP A 860 4.31 -4.14 -30.77
C ASP A 860 5.17 -4.01 -32.04
N LEU A 861 5.86 -5.08 -32.49
CA LEU A 861 6.65 -5.11 -33.73
C LEU A 861 5.84 -5.77 -34.88
N PRO A 862 5.10 -5.01 -35.72
CA PRO A 862 4.17 -5.57 -36.69
C PRO A 862 4.83 -6.26 -37.89
N ASN A 863 6.10 -5.92 -38.18
CA ASN A 863 6.86 -6.45 -39.31
C ASN A 863 7.88 -7.53 -38.95
N LEU A 864 8.10 -7.80 -37.65
CA LEU A 864 9.07 -8.79 -37.20
C LEU A 864 8.66 -10.17 -37.67
N LYS A 865 9.47 -10.83 -38.51
CA LYS A 865 9.22 -12.16 -39.06
C LYS A 865 10.00 -13.25 -38.32
N SER A 866 11.19 -12.95 -37.82
CA SER A 866 12.10 -13.93 -37.21
C SER A 866 12.90 -13.33 -36.06
N LEU A 867 13.34 -14.19 -35.15
CA LEU A 867 14.31 -13.84 -34.11
C LEU A 867 15.70 -14.38 -34.51
N GLU A 868 16.71 -13.53 -34.60
CA GLU A 868 18.05 -13.89 -35.07
C GLU A 868 18.84 -14.60 -33.96
N TYR A 869 19.20 -15.86 -34.20
CA TYR A 869 19.77 -16.74 -33.17
C TYR A 869 21.13 -16.24 -32.64
N LYS A 870 21.97 -15.67 -33.51
CA LYS A 870 23.29 -15.14 -33.12
C LYS A 870 23.19 -13.98 -32.14
N GLY A 871 22.05 -13.28 -32.12
CA GLY A 871 21.78 -12.21 -31.17
C GLY A 871 21.46 -12.68 -29.76
N PHE A 872 21.03 -13.93 -29.58
CA PHE A 872 20.72 -14.52 -28.27
C PHE A 872 21.86 -15.36 -27.70
N GLN A 873 22.75 -15.89 -28.54
CA GLN A 873 23.79 -16.85 -28.15
C GLN A 873 24.72 -16.35 -27.03
N HIS A 874 25.02 -15.04 -26.99
CA HIS A 874 25.91 -14.43 -25.99
C HIS A 874 25.18 -13.84 -24.77
N LEU A 875 23.85 -13.92 -24.70
CA LEU A 875 23.03 -13.38 -23.61
C LEU A 875 22.94 -14.35 -22.42
N THR A 876 24.09 -14.69 -21.84
CA THR A 876 24.23 -15.73 -20.79
C THR A 876 23.53 -15.41 -19.47
N SER A 877 23.12 -14.17 -19.24
CA SER A 877 22.41 -13.74 -18.03
C SER A 877 20.92 -13.49 -18.26
N LEU A 878 20.41 -13.70 -19.48
CA LEU A 878 19.02 -13.42 -19.80
C LEU A 878 18.09 -14.42 -19.10
N CYS A 879 17.26 -13.88 -18.21
CA CYS A 879 16.32 -14.62 -17.38
C CYS A 879 14.88 -14.45 -17.86
N ASP A 880 14.52 -13.25 -18.32
CA ASP A 880 13.15 -12.91 -18.70
C ASP A 880 13.08 -12.44 -20.16
N LEU A 881 12.22 -13.07 -20.95
CA LEU A 881 11.91 -12.67 -22.32
C LEU A 881 10.40 -12.46 -22.49
N LEU A 882 10.01 -11.23 -22.80
CA LEU A 882 8.63 -10.90 -23.15
C LEU A 882 8.55 -10.51 -24.62
N ILE A 883 7.61 -11.12 -25.33
CA ILE A 883 7.26 -10.85 -26.73
C ILE A 883 5.77 -10.53 -26.78
N ARG A 884 5.42 -9.30 -27.14
CA ARG A 884 4.02 -8.87 -27.23
C ARG A 884 3.73 -8.17 -28.56
N GLY A 885 2.54 -8.36 -29.12
CA GLY A 885 2.06 -7.56 -30.25
C GLY A 885 2.87 -7.71 -31.54
N CYS A 886 3.43 -8.90 -31.81
CA CYS A 886 4.27 -9.19 -32.99
C CYS A 886 3.56 -10.16 -33.98
N PRO A 887 2.57 -9.70 -34.77
CA PRO A 887 1.68 -10.57 -35.55
C PRO A 887 2.35 -11.34 -36.70
N LYS A 888 3.46 -10.86 -37.27
CA LYS A 888 4.17 -11.53 -38.37
C LYS A 888 5.26 -12.49 -37.91
N LEU A 889 5.53 -12.61 -36.60
CA LEU A 889 6.63 -13.40 -36.08
C LEU A 889 6.34 -14.89 -36.25
N GLN A 890 7.11 -15.55 -37.12
CA GLN A 890 6.76 -16.87 -37.64
C GLN A 890 7.33 -18.03 -36.86
N SER A 891 8.37 -17.86 -36.05
CA SER A 891 8.95 -18.96 -35.29
C SER A 891 9.93 -18.51 -34.20
N MET A 892 10.10 -19.35 -33.18
CA MET A 892 11.21 -19.23 -32.22
C MET A 892 12.54 -19.74 -32.84
N PRO A 893 13.70 -19.21 -32.43
CA PRO A 893 14.98 -19.70 -32.91
C PRO A 893 15.19 -21.17 -32.46
N PRO A 894 15.57 -22.08 -33.37
CA PRO A 894 15.62 -23.51 -33.07
C PRO A 894 16.73 -23.84 -32.05
N ASN A 895 16.36 -24.48 -30.93
CA ASN A 895 17.24 -25.08 -29.89
C ASN A 895 18.38 -24.20 -29.31
N MET A 896 18.28 -22.87 -29.33
CA MET A 896 19.43 -21.99 -28.97
C MET A 896 19.06 -20.74 -28.14
N LEU A 897 17.93 -20.75 -27.43
CA LEU A 897 17.67 -19.74 -26.39
C LEU A 897 18.64 -19.94 -25.21
N PRO A 898 19.01 -18.87 -24.47
CA PRO A 898 19.95 -18.99 -23.36
C PRO A 898 19.43 -19.97 -22.30
N PRO A 899 20.25 -20.89 -21.76
CA PRO A 899 19.83 -21.80 -20.70
C PRO A 899 19.50 -21.10 -19.39
N SER A 900 19.88 -19.82 -19.25
CA SER A 900 19.50 -18.95 -18.15
C SER A 900 18.03 -18.49 -18.21
N LEU A 901 17.33 -18.68 -19.34
CA LEU A 901 15.98 -18.18 -19.55
C LEU A 901 14.99 -18.94 -18.66
N CYS A 902 14.38 -18.23 -17.73
CA CYS A 902 13.48 -18.76 -16.72
C CYS A 902 12.00 -18.47 -17.02
N ASP A 903 11.74 -17.34 -17.68
CA ASP A 903 10.39 -16.87 -18.02
C ASP A 903 10.30 -16.42 -19.49
N LEU A 904 9.31 -16.94 -20.20
CA LEU A 904 8.94 -16.57 -21.56
C LEU A 904 7.46 -16.18 -21.61
N GLU A 905 7.17 -14.91 -21.89
CA GLU A 905 5.82 -14.42 -22.11
C GLU A 905 5.62 -14.07 -23.59
N ILE A 906 4.65 -14.69 -24.25
CA ILE A 906 4.20 -14.40 -25.61
C ILE A 906 2.73 -13.97 -25.53
N ARG A 907 2.41 -12.75 -25.97
CA ARG A 907 1.02 -12.27 -26.02
C ARG A 907 0.73 -11.51 -27.30
N ASP A 908 -0.50 -11.59 -27.80
CA ASP A 908 -0.92 -10.85 -28.99
C ASP A 908 -0.03 -11.16 -30.22
N CYS A 909 0.47 -12.40 -30.35
CA CYS A 909 1.40 -12.87 -31.40
C CYS A 909 0.87 -14.12 -32.13
N PRO A 910 -0.21 -14.03 -32.92
CA PRO A 910 -0.99 -15.20 -33.39
C PRO A 910 -0.18 -16.32 -34.07
N LEU A 911 0.75 -15.98 -34.97
CA LEU A 911 1.57 -16.98 -35.68
C LEU A 911 2.55 -17.71 -34.76
N LEU A 912 3.11 -16.99 -33.78
CA LEU A 912 4.04 -17.55 -32.81
C LEU A 912 3.29 -18.34 -31.74
N GLU A 913 2.13 -17.85 -31.30
CA GLU A 913 1.25 -18.53 -30.34
C GLU A 913 0.80 -19.90 -30.89
N GLU A 914 0.39 -19.99 -32.15
CA GLU A 914 0.02 -21.27 -32.80
C GLU A 914 1.20 -22.26 -32.83
N ARG A 915 2.40 -21.79 -33.14
CA ARG A 915 3.58 -22.66 -33.23
C ARG A 915 4.22 -23.00 -31.90
N CYS A 916 3.99 -22.18 -30.89
CA CYS A 916 4.41 -22.43 -29.51
C CYS A 916 3.29 -23.12 -28.71
N GLU A 917 2.16 -23.49 -29.33
CA GLU A 917 1.08 -24.22 -28.66
C GLU A 917 1.64 -25.49 -28.00
N LYS A 918 1.26 -25.70 -26.74
CA LYS A 918 1.70 -26.84 -25.94
C LYS A 918 1.54 -28.16 -26.68
N GLU A 919 2.62 -28.94 -26.80
CA GLU A 919 2.65 -30.31 -27.35
C GLU A 919 2.21 -30.49 -28.82
N LYS A 920 1.58 -29.48 -29.42
CA LYS A 920 1.10 -29.50 -30.81
C LYS A 920 1.90 -28.57 -31.73
N GLY A 921 2.40 -27.48 -31.16
CA GLY A 921 3.14 -26.44 -31.87
C GLY A 921 4.52 -26.93 -32.32
N LYS A 922 4.90 -26.57 -33.56
CA LYS A 922 6.19 -26.95 -34.17
C LYS A 922 7.41 -26.42 -33.41
N ASP A 923 7.28 -25.30 -32.71
CA ASP A 923 8.35 -24.65 -31.96
C ASP A 923 8.30 -24.96 -30.46
N TRP A 924 7.32 -25.75 -30.00
CA TRP A 924 7.21 -26.17 -28.61
C TRP A 924 8.49 -26.82 -28.09
N ALA A 925 9.12 -27.68 -28.90
CA ALA A 925 10.39 -28.32 -28.53
C ALA A 925 11.54 -27.33 -28.28
N ASN A 926 11.48 -26.14 -28.88
CA ASN A 926 12.49 -25.10 -28.70
C ASN A 926 12.32 -24.31 -27.41
N ILE A 927 11.13 -24.29 -26.81
CA ILE A 927 10.82 -23.51 -25.61
C ILE A 927 10.47 -24.39 -24.40
N SER A 928 10.20 -25.68 -24.60
CA SER A 928 9.76 -26.62 -23.55
C SER A 928 10.75 -26.82 -22.41
N HIS A 929 12.01 -26.42 -22.58
CA HIS A 929 13.03 -26.41 -21.53
C HIS A 929 12.88 -25.22 -20.56
N ILE A 930 12.11 -24.18 -20.94
CA ILE A 930 11.91 -22.96 -20.17
C ILE A 930 10.92 -23.26 -19.03
N PRO A 931 11.25 -22.93 -17.77
CA PRO A 931 10.42 -23.21 -16.61
C PRO A 931 9.03 -22.57 -16.60
N VAL A 932 8.88 -21.36 -17.15
CA VAL A 932 7.60 -20.64 -17.17
C VAL A 932 7.37 -20.11 -18.57
N ILE A 933 6.27 -20.52 -19.21
CA ILE A 933 5.90 -20.12 -20.56
C ILE A 933 4.46 -19.62 -20.51
N GLN A 934 4.23 -18.34 -20.76
CA GLN A 934 2.91 -17.79 -20.97
C GLN A 934 2.67 -17.55 -22.47
N ILE A 935 1.58 -18.09 -23.01
CA ILE A 935 1.16 -17.89 -24.42
C ILE A 935 -0.29 -17.40 -24.41
N GLY A 936 -0.49 -16.14 -24.81
CA GLY A 936 -1.78 -15.46 -24.68
C GLY A 936 -2.28 -15.48 -23.22
N SER A 937 -3.46 -16.06 -23.00
CA SER A 937 -4.02 -16.27 -21.66
C SER A 937 -3.61 -17.60 -21.00
N GLU A 938 -2.94 -18.48 -21.74
CA GLU A 938 -2.53 -19.80 -21.26
C GLU A 938 -1.16 -19.73 -20.61
N LEU A 939 -1.06 -20.21 -19.37
CA LEU A 939 0.20 -20.28 -18.63
C LEU A 939 0.60 -21.76 -18.48
N MET A 940 1.79 -22.08 -18.96
CA MET A 940 2.38 -23.41 -19.02
C MET A 940 3.65 -23.45 -18.18
N ILE A 941 3.74 -24.39 -17.25
CA ILE A 941 4.88 -24.59 -16.35
C ILE A 941 5.25 -26.08 -16.28
#